data_AF-A0A142YJM1-F1
#
_entry.id   AF-A0A142YJM1-F1
#
_cell.length_a   1.000
_cell.length_b   1.000
_cell.length_c   1.000
_cell.angle_alpha   90.00
_cell.angle_beta   90.00
_cell.angle_gamma   90.00
#
_symmetry.space_group_name_H-M   'P 1'
#
loop_
_entity.id
_entity.type
_entity.pdbx_description
1 polymer ?
#
loop_
_entity_poly.entity_id
_entity_poly.type
_entity_poly.pdbx_seq_one_letter_code
_entity_poly.pdbx_strand_id
1 'polypeptide(L)'
;MARKSRGAGDRRRESDRPQTHPAPSPSIPPSEPPGGPSAPEAAPRDRRRRFWIGLAVVALSGVHLALAERSLFSENPTVDEVVHMPAGLTYWDRQTFRLYRHNPPLVKMVAALPVWLAGPVLEPLYQRRAWTDREPAQLNFSQDFAYANADRYFELFDLARMVMPLFSVLGGLVVFAWSARLYGATAGLLSLTLWAFCPNILAHGRLITSDVGSSAVGVAATFLFWLYLRRPGWGGAAAAGVALGVAQLTKFSMLLLYFVWPFLWLVRLALVPSSESWGRKLGRGLAHGLLVVALSILTIDVGYLFEGVGKPLGSFEFASGSLTKPPPGGIRTPPPSDNPLYFIQWPFVQNRFRGTILEKLPAPLPEHYLLGFDEQKLEADGIPLRLDRAFAALKAGDVEAARVEAASSDRSSAGYSVYLNGELRGTGWWYYYLATLAYKVPEGTWLLVLGSIVLLVVRRRSREEWADEIALWTVPSVILFAMSFLTDINIGLRYILAVFPYLYVQAGKLAPWIEALSGRARTAGRAAVLGALGLTIAATAAIHPHYLSYFNVVSGGPDRTPARLIDSNLDWGQDLVNLREWCRENIPDEPIGLAYFGQINPSLFTMRGDRFDWFLPPVRPGSLIRMAAPAARLVGPAGELTPGWYAVSATLVYGLKWRFYDPTTFYQEAWAPSWRSDNDVYGYFRLFQPDRRIGHSIYLYHLTAEDVARAASVLKP
;
A
#
# COMPACT_ATOMS: atom_id res chain seq x y z
N MET A 1 53.13 -55.38 -25.80
CA MET A 1 52.40 -54.90 -26.99
C MET A 1 52.79 -53.46 -27.23
N ALA A 2 53.67 -53.21 -28.21
CA ALA A 2 54.41 -51.96 -28.32
C ALA A 2 54.63 -51.51 -29.77
N ARG A 3 54.51 -50.19 -29.96
CA ARG A 3 55.40 -49.26 -30.70
C ARG A 3 55.44 -49.24 -32.26
N LYS A 4 55.07 -48.04 -32.76
CA LYS A 4 55.88 -47.06 -33.53
C LYS A 4 56.65 -47.48 -34.81
N SER A 5 56.23 -46.85 -35.91
CA SER A 5 56.97 -45.88 -36.77
C SER A 5 57.85 -46.33 -37.97
N ARG A 6 57.86 -45.41 -38.97
CA ARG A 6 58.77 -45.19 -40.15
C ARG A 6 58.41 -46.00 -41.40
N GLY A 7 58.48 -45.51 -42.65
CA GLY A 7 58.93 -44.27 -43.32
C GLY A 7 59.04 -44.60 -44.85
N ALA A 8 58.61 -43.75 -45.79
CA ALA A 8 59.45 -42.91 -46.68
C ALA A 8 59.45 -43.36 -48.18
N GLY A 9 59.58 -42.38 -49.10
CA GLY A 9 59.89 -42.50 -50.55
C GLY A 9 58.70 -42.16 -51.47
N ASP A 10 58.54 -41.04 -52.19
CA ASP A 10 59.38 -40.09 -52.96
C ASP A 10 59.35 -40.34 -54.51
N ARG A 11 58.77 -39.34 -55.22
CA ARG A 11 59.15 -38.73 -56.52
C ARG A 11 58.97 -39.41 -57.91
N ARG A 12 58.27 -38.66 -58.80
CA ARG A 12 58.52 -38.28 -60.24
C ARG A 12 57.27 -38.48 -61.12
N ARG A 13 56.69 -37.50 -61.85
CA ARG A 13 57.09 -36.53 -62.92
C ARG A 13 56.82 -37.05 -64.35
N GLU A 14 56.39 -36.11 -65.21
CA GLU A 14 56.20 -36.10 -66.68
C GLU A 14 54.87 -36.68 -67.20
N SER A 15 53.92 -35.92 -67.79
CA SER A 15 53.85 -34.87 -68.82
C SER A 15 53.75 -35.40 -70.26
N ASP A 16 52.60 -35.19 -70.90
CA ASP A 16 52.32 -34.94 -72.34
C ASP A 16 50.81 -35.22 -72.58
N ARG A 17 49.96 -34.44 -73.27
CA ARG A 17 50.07 -33.35 -74.26
C ARG A 17 48.66 -32.69 -74.46
N PRO A 18 48.48 -31.67 -75.34
CA PRO A 18 47.63 -30.50 -75.11
C PRO A 18 46.34 -30.50 -75.95
N GLN A 19 45.45 -29.49 -75.75
CA GLN A 19 44.95 -28.63 -76.84
C GLN A 19 44.01 -27.49 -76.40
N THR A 20 44.26 -26.32 -77.01
CA THR A 20 43.34 -25.22 -77.45
C THR A 20 42.70 -24.26 -76.43
N HIS A 21 43.15 -22.99 -76.49
CA HIS A 21 42.40 -21.76 -76.20
C HIS A 21 41.64 -21.31 -77.49
N PRO A 22 40.53 -20.53 -77.47
CA PRO A 22 40.44 -19.20 -76.83
C PRO A 22 39.05 -18.66 -76.38
N ALA A 23 39.07 -17.64 -75.50
CA ALA A 23 38.31 -16.35 -75.51
C ALA A 23 38.01 -15.82 -74.08
N PRO A 24 38.02 -14.49 -73.83
CA PRO A 24 37.92 -13.93 -72.48
C PRO A 24 36.48 -13.80 -72.01
N SER A 25 36.21 -14.21 -70.76
CA SER A 25 34.91 -14.06 -70.09
C SER A 25 34.75 -12.66 -69.45
N PRO A 26 33.53 -12.10 -69.43
CA PRO A 26 33.26 -10.83 -68.76
C PRO A 26 33.23 -11.00 -67.23
N SER A 27 33.71 -9.96 -66.55
CA SER A 27 33.78 -9.82 -65.09
C SER A 27 32.43 -10.04 -64.40
N ILE A 28 32.37 -10.99 -63.48
CA ILE A 28 31.26 -11.22 -62.53
C ILE A 28 31.42 -10.24 -61.36
N PRO A 29 30.38 -9.47 -60.94
CA PRO A 29 30.45 -8.62 -59.75
C PRO A 29 30.42 -9.46 -58.46
N PRO A 30 30.95 -8.96 -57.33
CA PRO A 30 31.10 -9.73 -56.10
C PRO A 30 29.74 -10.15 -55.53
N SER A 31 29.64 -11.43 -55.16
CA SER A 31 28.50 -12.06 -54.51
C SER A 31 28.18 -11.40 -53.16
N GLU A 32 26.93 -10.96 -52.98
CA GLU A 32 26.38 -10.61 -51.67
C GLU A 32 26.40 -11.82 -50.72
N PRO A 33 26.63 -11.60 -49.41
CA PRO A 33 26.59 -12.66 -48.41
C PRO A 33 25.17 -13.22 -48.25
N PRO A 34 25.01 -14.53 -47.97
CA PRO A 34 23.69 -15.14 -47.84
C PRO A 34 22.92 -14.51 -46.67
N GLY A 35 21.76 -13.93 -46.99
CA GLY A 35 20.81 -13.42 -46.02
C GLY A 35 20.45 -14.50 -44.99
N GLY A 36 20.66 -14.16 -43.71
CA GLY A 36 20.25 -15.02 -42.60
C GLY A 36 18.73 -15.27 -42.63
N PRO A 37 18.25 -16.37 -42.00
CA PRO A 37 16.84 -16.70 -41.99
C PRO A 37 16.04 -15.56 -41.37
N SER A 38 15.20 -14.93 -42.18
CA SER A 38 14.17 -14.00 -41.73
C SER A 38 13.29 -14.73 -40.70
N ALA A 39 13.02 -14.07 -39.58
CA ALA A 39 12.12 -14.58 -38.55
C ALA A 39 10.77 -14.92 -39.21
N PRO A 40 10.18 -16.11 -38.95
CA PRO A 40 8.95 -16.51 -39.63
C PRO A 40 7.83 -15.51 -39.30
N GLU A 41 7.31 -14.84 -40.33
CA GLU A 41 6.12 -14.00 -40.20
C GLU A 41 4.96 -14.83 -39.65
N ALA A 42 4.37 -14.37 -38.53
CA ALA A 42 3.28 -15.08 -37.88
C ALA A 42 2.06 -15.16 -38.81
N ALA A 43 1.49 -16.36 -38.98
CA ALA A 43 0.35 -16.62 -39.86
C ALA A 43 -0.84 -15.65 -39.59
N PRO A 44 -1.63 -15.26 -40.61
CA PRO A 44 -2.68 -14.23 -40.50
C PRO A 44 -3.70 -14.43 -39.36
N ARG A 45 -4.04 -15.70 -39.04
CA ARG A 45 -4.93 -16.05 -37.92
C ARG A 45 -4.36 -15.70 -36.55
N ASP A 46 -3.04 -15.81 -36.38
CA ASP A 46 -2.35 -15.46 -35.13
C ASP A 46 -2.28 -13.93 -34.95
N ARG A 47 -2.08 -13.18 -36.05
CA ARG A 47 -2.12 -11.71 -36.04
C ARG A 47 -3.49 -11.17 -35.63
N ARG A 48 -4.58 -11.71 -36.18
CA ARG A 48 -5.95 -11.33 -35.81
C ARG A 48 -6.25 -11.62 -34.33
N ARG A 49 -5.84 -12.79 -33.83
CA ARG A 49 -6.04 -13.15 -32.41
C ARG A 49 -5.27 -12.22 -31.47
N ARG A 50 -4.01 -11.92 -31.76
CA ARG A 50 -3.18 -10.98 -30.98
C ARG A 50 -3.80 -9.59 -30.95
N PHE A 51 -4.33 -9.12 -32.08
CA PHE A 51 -5.04 -7.84 -32.16
C PHE A 51 -6.24 -7.79 -31.20
N TRP A 52 -7.11 -8.80 -31.22
CA TRP A 52 -8.28 -8.84 -30.32
C TRP A 52 -7.91 -8.96 -28.84
N ILE A 53 -6.86 -9.72 -28.51
CA ILE A 53 -6.34 -9.78 -27.14
C ILE A 53 -5.82 -8.41 -26.72
N GLY A 54 -5.06 -7.73 -27.57
CA GLY A 54 -4.56 -6.38 -27.30
C GLY A 54 -5.70 -5.39 -27.07
N LEU A 55 -6.73 -5.42 -27.93
CA LEU A 55 -7.91 -4.58 -27.77
C LEU A 55 -8.66 -4.88 -26.46
N ALA A 56 -8.81 -6.15 -26.09
CA ALA A 56 -9.46 -6.54 -24.84
C ALA A 56 -8.67 -6.06 -23.60
N VAL A 57 -7.33 -6.13 -23.64
CA VAL A 57 -6.47 -5.61 -22.56
C VAL A 57 -6.64 -4.09 -22.43
N VAL A 58 -6.60 -3.36 -23.55
CA VAL A 58 -6.81 -1.91 -23.54
C VAL A 58 -8.20 -1.55 -23.02
N ALA A 59 -9.24 -2.26 -23.47
CA ALA A 59 -10.61 -2.04 -23.01
C ALA A 59 -10.77 -2.31 -21.51
N LEU A 60 -10.25 -3.41 -20.99
CA LEU A 60 -10.31 -3.74 -19.56
C LEU A 60 -9.55 -2.73 -18.70
N SER A 61 -8.37 -2.30 -19.13
CA SER A 61 -7.60 -1.26 -18.45
C SER A 61 -8.32 0.09 -18.48
N GLY A 62 -8.94 0.44 -19.60
CA GLY A 62 -9.75 1.66 -19.74
C GLY A 62 -10.98 1.65 -18.83
N VAL A 63 -11.69 0.52 -18.76
CA VAL A 63 -12.82 0.36 -17.82
C VAL A 63 -12.35 0.48 -16.37
N HIS A 64 -11.24 -0.17 -16.01
CA HIS A 64 -10.67 -0.07 -14.67
C HIS A 64 -10.33 1.38 -14.29
N LEU A 65 -9.70 2.11 -15.20
CA LEU A 65 -9.37 3.52 -15.03
C LEU A 65 -10.65 4.36 -14.85
N ALA A 66 -11.62 4.22 -15.74
CA ALA A 66 -12.89 4.98 -15.68
C ALA A 66 -13.67 4.71 -14.38
N LEU A 67 -13.68 3.46 -13.91
CA LEU A 67 -14.30 3.10 -12.63
C LEU A 67 -13.60 3.75 -11.45
N ALA A 68 -12.26 3.77 -11.44
CA ALA A 68 -11.46 4.40 -10.40
C ALA A 68 -11.61 5.93 -10.41
N GLU A 69 -11.59 6.55 -11.58
CA GLU A 69 -11.77 7.99 -11.78
C GLU A 69 -13.17 8.44 -11.35
N ARG A 70 -14.23 7.75 -11.78
CA ARG A 70 -15.58 8.14 -11.35
C ARG A 70 -15.75 8.04 -9.83
N SER A 71 -15.10 7.07 -9.19
CA SER A 71 -15.08 6.93 -7.73
C SER A 71 -14.26 8.02 -7.03
N LEU A 72 -13.12 8.43 -7.59
CA LEU A 72 -12.28 9.47 -6.95
C LEU A 72 -12.92 10.86 -6.98
N PHE A 73 -13.66 11.22 -8.03
CA PHE A 73 -14.37 12.52 -8.10
C PHE A 73 -15.64 12.56 -7.25
N SER A 74 -16.16 11.40 -6.84
CA SER A 74 -17.39 11.32 -6.05
C SER A 74 -17.12 11.39 -4.55
N GLU A 75 -15.87 11.40 -4.10
CA GLU A 75 -15.51 11.29 -2.68
C GLU A 75 -14.28 12.14 -2.35
N ASN A 76 -14.20 12.70 -1.14
CA ASN A 76 -13.09 13.57 -0.75
C ASN A 76 -11.86 12.82 -0.21
N PRO A 77 -10.75 13.56 0.02
CA PRO A 77 -9.65 13.27 0.91
C PRO A 77 -9.80 12.20 1.99
N THR A 78 -9.22 11.00 1.91
CA THR A 78 -9.16 10.11 3.09
C THR A 78 -8.05 10.53 4.05
N VAL A 79 -8.06 9.96 5.26
CA VAL A 79 -7.15 10.27 6.38
C VAL A 79 -5.67 10.41 5.97
N ASP A 80 -5.12 9.42 5.26
CA ASP A 80 -3.68 9.39 4.92
C ASP A 80 -3.33 10.36 3.79
N GLU A 81 -4.25 10.59 2.87
CA GLU A 81 -4.01 11.42 1.68
C GLU A 81 -3.72 12.87 2.06
N VAL A 82 -4.44 13.37 3.08
CA VAL A 82 -4.26 14.72 3.64
C VAL A 82 -2.82 14.97 4.06
N VAL A 83 -2.08 13.93 4.47
CA VAL A 83 -0.67 14.02 4.86
C VAL A 83 0.28 13.70 3.71
N HIS A 84 -0.03 12.66 2.92
CA HIS A 84 0.84 12.20 1.85
C HIS A 84 1.04 13.22 0.73
N MET A 85 -0.02 13.92 0.33
CA MET A 85 0.04 14.85 -0.78
C MET A 85 0.92 16.08 -0.45
N PRO A 86 0.68 16.83 0.67
CA PRO A 86 1.56 17.94 1.04
C PRO A 86 3.00 17.48 1.32
N ALA A 87 3.22 16.28 1.88
CA ALA A 87 4.56 15.73 2.03
C ALA A 87 5.29 15.59 0.69
N GLY A 88 4.63 15.02 -0.33
CA GLY A 88 5.19 14.89 -1.67
C GLY A 88 5.55 16.24 -2.31
N LEU A 89 4.76 17.30 -2.06
CA LEU A 89 5.06 18.64 -2.54
C LEU A 89 6.39 19.16 -1.98
N THR A 90 6.65 18.94 -0.68
CA THR A 90 7.91 19.37 -0.06
C THR A 90 9.14 18.65 -0.61
N TYR A 91 8.98 17.42 -1.10
CA TYR A 91 10.09 16.66 -1.70
C TYR A 91 10.50 17.26 -3.04
N TRP A 92 9.53 17.70 -3.85
CA TRP A 92 9.81 18.40 -5.10
C TRP A 92 10.35 19.80 -4.88
N ASP A 93 9.72 20.55 -3.97
CA ASP A 93 9.96 21.99 -3.80
C ASP A 93 11.20 22.30 -2.95
N ARG A 94 11.46 21.51 -1.89
CA ARG A 94 12.59 21.71 -0.98
C ARG A 94 13.68 20.65 -1.10
N GLN A 95 13.50 19.66 -1.96
CA GLN A 95 14.48 18.58 -2.20
C GLN A 95 14.94 17.89 -0.91
N THR A 96 14.03 17.74 0.06
CA THR A 96 14.28 17.05 1.34
C THR A 96 13.10 16.19 1.73
N PHE A 97 13.38 15.02 2.31
CA PHE A 97 12.37 14.03 2.70
C PHE A 97 11.93 14.14 4.17
N ARG A 98 12.34 15.21 4.86
CA ARG A 98 12.19 15.33 6.32
C ARG A 98 10.76 15.52 6.85
N LEU A 99 9.82 16.02 6.04
CA LEU A 99 8.46 16.33 6.52
C LEU A 99 7.71 15.08 6.98
N TYR A 100 7.78 14.02 6.18
CA TYR A 100 7.03 12.80 6.49
C TYR A 100 7.75 11.55 5.99
N ARG A 101 8.81 11.18 6.69
CA ARG A 101 9.67 10.03 6.37
C ARG A 101 9.08 8.66 6.70
N HIS A 102 7.95 8.62 7.40
CA HIS A 102 7.26 7.41 7.81
C HIS A 102 6.96 6.41 6.68
N ASN A 103 6.78 6.87 5.44
CA ASN A 103 6.69 5.99 4.26
C ASN A 103 7.66 6.45 3.18
N PRO A 104 8.22 5.50 2.39
CA PRO A 104 9.06 5.79 1.24
C PRO A 104 8.41 6.75 0.21
N PRO A 105 9.21 7.48 -0.57
CA PRO A 105 8.75 8.72 -1.20
C PRO A 105 8.04 8.54 -2.54
N LEU A 106 8.28 7.45 -3.28
CA LEU A 106 7.92 7.37 -4.70
C LEU A 106 6.45 7.66 -4.96
N VAL A 107 5.57 7.05 -4.16
CA VAL A 107 4.12 7.19 -4.33
C VAL A 107 3.67 8.62 -4.04
N LYS A 108 4.22 9.25 -3.00
CA LYS A 108 3.93 10.65 -2.64
C LYS A 108 4.43 11.61 -3.72
N MET A 109 5.63 11.38 -4.24
CA MET A 109 6.22 12.20 -5.31
C MET A 109 5.41 12.12 -6.60
N VAL A 110 4.99 10.92 -7.01
CA VAL A 110 4.15 10.75 -8.20
C VAL A 110 2.81 11.47 -8.04
N ALA A 111 2.15 11.31 -6.89
CA ALA A 111 0.89 11.99 -6.60
C ALA A 111 1.03 13.52 -6.58
N ALA A 112 2.10 14.03 -5.97
CA ALA A 112 2.30 15.47 -5.79
C ALA A 112 2.79 16.19 -7.05
N LEU A 113 3.33 15.47 -8.05
CA LEU A 113 3.90 16.07 -9.26
C LEU A 113 2.90 16.96 -10.03
N PRO A 114 1.69 16.51 -10.41
CA PRO A 114 0.73 17.38 -11.12
C PRO A 114 0.31 18.58 -10.28
N VAL A 115 0.23 18.42 -8.95
CA VAL A 115 -0.10 19.50 -8.02
C VAL A 115 1.03 20.52 -7.97
N TRP A 116 2.28 20.08 -7.83
CA TRP A 116 3.45 20.96 -7.82
C TRP A 116 3.53 21.80 -9.10
N LEU A 117 3.26 21.19 -10.26
CA LEU A 117 3.17 21.89 -11.54
C LEU A 117 1.99 22.89 -11.63
N ALA A 118 0.91 22.67 -10.86
CA ALA A 118 -0.26 23.55 -10.79
C ALA A 118 -0.07 24.76 -9.84
N GLY A 119 1.11 24.89 -9.21
CA GLY A 119 1.52 26.06 -8.43
C GLY A 119 0.64 26.35 -7.20
N PRO A 120 0.58 25.45 -6.20
CA PRO A 120 -0.14 25.69 -4.95
C PRO A 120 0.61 26.71 -4.06
N VAL A 121 -0.10 27.28 -3.10
CA VAL A 121 0.50 28.17 -2.08
C VAL A 121 1.31 27.32 -1.10
N LEU A 122 2.65 27.48 -1.15
CA LEU A 122 3.60 26.76 -0.28
C LEU A 122 4.51 27.68 0.53
N GLU A 123 4.93 28.82 -0.02
CA GLU A 123 5.97 29.65 0.62
C GLU A 123 5.65 30.06 2.07
N PRO A 124 4.42 30.49 2.42
CA PRO A 124 4.08 30.83 3.80
C PRO A 124 4.14 29.63 4.77
N LEU A 125 3.95 28.40 4.29
CA LEU A 125 3.92 27.20 5.11
C LEU A 125 5.32 26.88 5.65
N TYR A 126 6.36 27.18 4.88
CA TYR A 126 7.75 26.95 5.30
C TYR A 126 8.23 27.90 6.39
N GLN A 127 7.47 28.95 6.70
CA GLN A 127 7.73 29.87 7.81
C GLN A 127 6.97 29.47 9.08
N ARG A 128 6.09 28.46 9.01
CA ARG A 128 5.32 27.96 10.16
C ARG A 128 6.16 26.97 10.97
N ARG A 129 5.90 26.91 12.28
CA ARG A 129 6.53 25.96 13.21
C ARG A 129 6.43 24.51 12.74
N ALA A 130 5.29 24.15 12.14
CA ALA A 130 5.06 22.83 11.56
C ALA A 130 6.14 22.41 10.54
N TRP A 131 6.81 23.37 9.90
CA TRP A 131 8.02 23.13 9.12
C TRP A 131 9.29 23.47 9.90
N THR A 132 9.44 24.69 10.43
CA THR A 132 10.74 25.20 10.92
C THR A 132 11.32 24.44 12.09
N ASP A 133 10.49 23.73 12.86
CA ASP A 133 10.95 22.94 13.98
C ASP A 133 11.86 21.79 13.51
N ARG A 134 12.70 21.30 14.43
CA ARG A 134 13.67 20.23 14.15
C ARG A 134 12.97 18.98 13.60
N GLU A 135 11.82 18.67 14.15
CA GLU A 135 10.93 17.60 13.72
C GLU A 135 9.66 18.21 13.14
N PRO A 136 9.52 18.24 11.80
CA PRO A 136 8.32 18.78 11.18
C PRO A 136 7.06 18.05 11.62
N ALA A 137 6.01 18.80 11.93
CA ALA A 137 4.71 18.27 12.29
C ALA A 137 3.85 18.11 11.04
N GLN A 138 3.90 16.92 10.41
CA GLN A 138 3.25 16.62 9.14
C GLN A 138 1.75 16.93 9.13
N LEU A 139 1.05 16.63 10.23
CA LEU A 139 -0.38 16.87 10.35
C LEU A 139 -0.69 18.37 10.36
N ASN A 140 0.05 19.14 11.16
CA ASN A 140 -0.13 20.58 11.25
C ASN A 140 0.24 21.27 9.92
N PHE A 141 1.31 20.83 9.26
CA PHE A 141 1.70 21.32 7.95
C PHE A 141 0.59 21.09 6.91
N SER A 142 -0.05 19.92 6.93
CA SER A 142 -1.19 19.62 6.07
C SER A 142 -2.43 20.47 6.37
N GLN A 143 -2.67 20.82 7.64
CA GLN A 143 -3.75 21.75 7.99
C GLN A 143 -3.42 23.18 7.53
N ASP A 144 -2.18 23.64 7.72
CA ASP A 144 -1.71 24.93 7.19
C ASP A 144 -1.85 24.99 5.67
N PHE A 145 -1.55 23.90 4.97
CA PHE A 145 -1.76 23.76 3.53
C PHE A 145 -3.24 23.86 3.15
N ALA A 146 -4.12 23.16 3.87
CA ALA A 146 -5.56 23.20 3.63
C ALA A 146 -6.13 24.62 3.80
N TYR A 147 -5.68 25.33 4.83
CA TYR A 147 -6.08 26.71 5.07
C TYR A 147 -5.57 27.65 3.98
N ALA A 148 -4.29 27.56 3.62
CA ALA A 148 -3.67 28.44 2.63
C ALA A 148 -4.17 28.21 1.20
N ASN A 149 -4.70 27.03 0.90
CA ASN A 149 -5.21 26.65 -0.42
C ASN A 149 -6.71 26.35 -0.40
N ALA A 150 -7.47 26.97 0.51
CA ALA A 150 -8.87 26.63 0.75
C ALA A 150 -9.72 26.64 -0.54
N ASP A 151 -9.58 27.66 -1.38
CA ASP A 151 -10.34 27.82 -2.62
C ASP A 151 -10.16 26.64 -3.60
N ARG A 152 -8.92 26.13 -3.70
CA ARG A 152 -8.49 25.10 -4.65
C ARG A 152 -8.29 23.72 -4.03
N TYR A 153 -8.61 23.54 -2.74
CA TYR A 153 -8.21 22.34 -1.99
C TYR A 153 -8.62 21.03 -2.67
N PHE A 154 -9.90 20.89 -3.03
CA PHE A 154 -10.39 19.68 -3.69
C PHE A 154 -9.83 19.51 -5.11
N GLU A 155 -9.68 20.60 -5.88
CA GLU A 155 -9.06 20.58 -7.22
C GLU A 155 -7.62 20.02 -7.15
N LEU A 156 -6.82 20.49 -6.19
CA LEU A 156 -5.43 20.04 -6.03
C LEU A 156 -5.37 18.56 -5.65
N PHE A 157 -6.28 18.09 -4.81
CA PHE A 157 -6.34 16.66 -4.48
C PHE A 157 -6.85 15.80 -5.64
N ASP A 158 -7.79 16.29 -6.44
CA ASP A 158 -8.24 15.61 -7.64
C ASP A 158 -7.10 15.44 -8.64
N LEU A 159 -6.30 16.49 -8.88
CA LEU A 159 -5.09 16.41 -9.70
C LEU A 159 -4.11 15.35 -9.20
N ALA A 160 -3.88 15.29 -7.89
CA ALA A 160 -3.01 14.28 -7.30
C ALA A 160 -3.57 12.85 -7.43
N ARG A 161 -4.89 12.68 -7.27
CA ARG A 161 -5.57 11.38 -7.35
C ARG A 161 -5.66 10.84 -8.77
N MET A 162 -5.80 11.70 -9.79
CA MET A 162 -5.91 11.29 -11.20
C MET A 162 -4.74 10.42 -11.68
N VAL A 163 -3.54 10.60 -11.12
CA VAL A 163 -2.36 9.81 -11.52
C VAL A 163 -2.23 8.48 -10.74
N MET A 164 -2.97 8.30 -9.65
CA MET A 164 -2.85 7.11 -8.79
C MET A 164 -3.31 5.81 -9.46
N PRO A 165 -4.44 5.78 -10.21
CA PRO A 165 -4.87 4.59 -10.93
C PRO A 165 -3.84 4.04 -11.92
N LEU A 166 -2.85 4.82 -12.36
CA LEU A 166 -1.78 4.36 -13.26
C LEU A 166 -0.95 3.24 -12.62
N PHE A 167 -0.70 3.30 -11.30
CA PHE A 167 -0.08 2.17 -10.59
C PHE A 167 -0.95 0.91 -10.67
N SER A 168 -2.26 1.07 -10.52
CA SER A 168 -3.19 -0.05 -10.60
C SER A 168 -3.25 -0.64 -12.02
N VAL A 169 -3.25 0.19 -13.06
CA VAL A 169 -3.16 -0.26 -14.46
C VAL A 169 -1.86 -1.04 -14.69
N LEU A 170 -0.72 -0.54 -14.22
CA LEU A 170 0.55 -1.27 -14.26
C LEU A 170 0.44 -2.65 -13.60
N GLY A 171 -0.14 -2.72 -12.40
CA GLY A 171 -0.38 -3.97 -11.69
C GLY A 171 -1.22 -4.95 -12.50
N GLY A 172 -2.31 -4.49 -13.09
CA GLY A 172 -3.18 -5.29 -13.97
C GLY A 172 -2.45 -5.82 -15.20
N LEU A 173 -1.64 -4.98 -15.86
CA LEU A 173 -0.83 -5.38 -17.02
C LEU A 173 0.21 -6.44 -16.66
N VAL A 174 0.84 -6.34 -15.48
CA VAL A 174 1.78 -7.35 -14.99
C VAL A 174 1.06 -8.65 -14.66
N VAL A 175 -0.10 -8.59 -13.99
CA VAL A 175 -0.94 -9.76 -13.70
C VAL A 175 -1.36 -10.46 -15.00
N PHE A 176 -1.79 -9.70 -16.01
CA PHE A 176 -2.07 -10.21 -17.35
C PHE A 176 -0.84 -10.89 -17.95
N ALA A 177 0.30 -10.19 -17.99
CA ALA A 177 1.51 -10.67 -18.65
C ALA A 177 2.04 -11.94 -17.99
N TRP A 178 2.08 -12.00 -16.66
CA TRP A 178 2.55 -13.16 -15.92
C TRP A 178 1.62 -14.36 -16.11
N SER A 179 0.31 -14.17 -15.96
CA SER A 179 -0.69 -15.22 -16.18
C SER A 179 -0.69 -15.71 -17.63
N ALA A 180 -0.62 -14.80 -18.61
CA ALA A 180 -0.55 -15.16 -20.03
C ALA A 180 0.72 -15.97 -20.36
N ARG A 181 1.84 -15.67 -19.70
CA ARG A 181 3.11 -16.36 -19.90
C ARG A 181 3.11 -17.77 -19.31
N LEU A 182 2.40 -17.97 -18.20
CA LEU A 182 2.26 -19.27 -17.53
C LEU A 182 1.19 -20.16 -18.16
N TYR A 183 0.04 -19.56 -18.50
CA TYR A 183 -1.21 -20.31 -18.75
C TYR A 183 -1.90 -19.93 -20.07
N GLY A 184 -1.31 -19.00 -20.85
CA GLY A 184 -1.84 -18.56 -22.15
C GLY A 184 -2.72 -17.31 -22.09
N ALA A 185 -2.91 -16.63 -23.22
CA ALA A 185 -3.54 -15.30 -23.25
C ALA A 185 -4.97 -15.23 -22.67
N THR A 186 -5.77 -16.29 -22.78
CA THR A 186 -7.11 -16.34 -22.17
C THR A 186 -7.05 -16.37 -20.65
N ALA A 187 -6.06 -17.05 -20.07
CA ALA A 187 -5.77 -17.00 -18.64
C ALA A 187 -5.34 -15.59 -18.22
N GLY A 188 -4.51 -14.93 -19.04
CA GLY A 188 -4.15 -13.53 -18.86
C GLY A 188 -5.37 -12.62 -18.77
N LEU A 189 -6.32 -12.76 -19.71
CA LEU A 189 -7.56 -11.97 -19.71
C LEU A 189 -8.41 -12.28 -18.47
N LEU A 190 -8.56 -13.55 -18.07
CA LEU A 190 -9.24 -13.93 -16.83
C LEU A 190 -8.63 -13.23 -15.60
N SER A 191 -7.30 -13.28 -15.46
CA SER A 191 -6.58 -12.63 -14.36
C SER A 191 -6.73 -11.10 -14.39
N LEU A 192 -6.69 -10.49 -15.58
CA LEU A 192 -6.88 -9.04 -15.75
C LEU A 192 -8.31 -8.62 -15.39
N THR A 193 -9.33 -9.39 -15.77
CA THR A 193 -10.72 -9.09 -15.40
C THR A 193 -10.90 -9.14 -13.88
N LEU A 194 -10.32 -10.14 -13.19
CA LEU A 194 -10.35 -10.20 -11.73
C LEU A 194 -9.68 -8.99 -11.07
N TRP A 195 -8.57 -8.52 -11.63
CA TRP A 195 -7.90 -7.29 -11.18
C TRP A 195 -8.76 -6.04 -11.43
N ALA A 196 -9.22 -5.88 -12.67
CA ALA A 196 -9.94 -4.70 -13.13
C ALA A 196 -11.25 -4.48 -12.36
N PHE A 197 -11.94 -5.56 -12.00
CA PHE A 197 -13.19 -5.56 -11.26
C PHE A 197 -13.01 -6.01 -9.81
N CYS A 198 -11.85 -5.81 -9.20
CA CYS A 198 -11.69 -6.02 -7.76
C CYS A 198 -12.07 -4.74 -7.01
N PRO A 199 -13.11 -4.74 -6.17
CA PRO A 199 -13.53 -3.54 -5.46
C PRO A 199 -12.45 -3.04 -4.51
N ASN A 200 -11.65 -3.92 -3.89
CA ASN A 200 -10.56 -3.48 -3.00
C ASN A 200 -9.37 -2.85 -3.76
N ILE A 201 -9.07 -3.32 -4.97
CA ILE A 201 -8.04 -2.69 -5.80
C ILE A 201 -8.54 -1.33 -6.32
N LEU A 202 -9.81 -1.24 -6.73
CA LEU A 202 -10.41 0.03 -7.13
C LEU A 202 -10.48 1.03 -5.97
N ALA A 203 -10.83 0.56 -4.76
CA ALA A 203 -10.90 1.38 -3.55
C ALA A 203 -9.58 2.06 -3.24
N HIS A 204 -8.50 1.28 -3.17
CA HIS A 204 -7.17 1.79 -2.77
C HIS A 204 -6.31 2.28 -3.94
N GLY A 205 -6.65 1.90 -5.18
CA GLY A 205 -5.89 2.25 -6.38
C GLY A 205 -6.05 3.71 -6.82
N ARG A 206 -7.10 4.38 -6.37
CA ARG A 206 -7.35 5.81 -6.60
C ARG A 206 -6.86 6.73 -5.50
N LEU A 207 -6.47 6.18 -4.34
CA LEU A 207 -6.08 6.99 -3.18
C LEU A 207 -4.60 7.31 -3.24
N ILE A 208 -4.22 8.46 -2.67
CA ILE A 208 -2.81 8.85 -2.45
C ILE A 208 -2.25 8.05 -1.26
N THR A 209 -2.20 6.72 -1.41
CA THR A 209 -1.68 5.77 -0.41
C THR A 209 -0.64 4.86 -1.04
N SER A 210 0.26 4.31 -0.21
CA SER A 210 1.31 3.41 -0.70
C SER A 210 0.81 2.00 -1.02
N ASP A 211 -0.45 1.68 -0.77
CA ASP A 211 -0.93 0.30 -0.72
C ASP A 211 -0.98 -0.38 -2.11
N VAL A 212 -1.72 0.21 -3.07
CA VAL A 212 -1.76 -0.33 -4.44
C VAL A 212 -0.48 -0.04 -5.21
N GLY A 213 0.14 1.13 -4.99
CA GLY A 213 1.45 1.44 -5.54
C GLY A 213 2.50 0.38 -5.21
N SER A 214 2.64 0.01 -3.94
CA SER A 214 3.58 -1.04 -3.53
C SER A 214 3.15 -2.44 -3.98
N SER A 215 1.85 -2.74 -4.02
CA SER A 215 1.34 -4.02 -4.54
C SER A 215 1.67 -4.21 -6.02
N ALA A 216 1.44 -3.19 -6.85
CA ALA A 216 1.69 -3.23 -8.29
C ALA A 216 3.19 -3.25 -8.64
N VAL A 217 3.99 -2.39 -8.00
CA VAL A 217 5.44 -2.36 -8.21
C VAL A 217 6.10 -3.61 -7.63
N GLY A 218 5.64 -4.10 -6.49
CA GLY A 218 6.16 -5.33 -5.87
C GLY A 218 5.91 -6.58 -6.72
N VAL A 219 4.71 -6.75 -7.31
CA VAL A 219 4.46 -7.84 -8.25
C VAL A 219 5.25 -7.66 -9.56
N ALA A 220 5.42 -6.42 -10.05
CA ALA A 220 6.24 -6.13 -11.23
C ALA A 220 7.71 -6.53 -10.99
N ALA A 221 8.28 -6.15 -9.85
CA ALA A 221 9.64 -6.51 -9.47
C ALA A 221 9.80 -8.02 -9.34
N THR A 222 8.85 -8.70 -8.70
CA THR A 222 8.88 -10.16 -8.54
C THR A 222 8.70 -10.88 -9.88
N PHE A 223 7.89 -10.35 -10.79
CA PHE A 223 7.74 -10.87 -12.15
C PHE A 223 9.06 -10.74 -12.95
N LEU A 224 9.75 -9.59 -12.88
CA LEU A 224 11.06 -9.41 -13.50
C LEU A 224 12.10 -10.35 -12.91
N PHE A 225 12.12 -10.52 -11.59
CA PHE A 225 12.99 -11.48 -10.93
C PHE A 225 12.68 -12.92 -11.35
N TRP A 226 11.41 -13.29 -11.48
CA TRP A 226 10.98 -14.59 -11.98
C TRP A 226 11.42 -14.82 -13.45
N LEU A 227 11.34 -13.79 -14.31
CA LEU A 227 11.89 -13.85 -15.67
C LEU A 227 13.40 -14.04 -15.68
N TYR A 228 14.12 -13.30 -14.83
CA TYR A 228 15.57 -13.46 -14.64
C TYR A 228 15.92 -14.88 -14.20
N LEU A 229 15.19 -15.44 -13.23
CA LEU A 229 15.42 -16.80 -12.75
C LEU A 229 15.25 -17.85 -13.86
N ARG A 230 14.37 -17.61 -14.84
CA ARG A 230 14.18 -18.47 -16.01
C ARG A 230 15.31 -18.37 -17.03
N ARG A 231 15.89 -17.19 -17.21
CA ARG A 231 17.01 -16.95 -18.13
C ARG A 231 18.06 -16.08 -17.44
N PRO A 232 18.91 -16.67 -16.56
CA PRO A 232 19.87 -15.90 -15.79
C PRO A 232 20.88 -15.21 -16.70
N GLY A 233 21.03 -13.90 -16.52
CA GLY A 233 22.02 -13.10 -17.23
C GLY A 233 22.18 -11.74 -16.56
N TRP A 234 23.30 -11.06 -16.85
CA TRP A 234 23.67 -9.79 -16.22
C TRP A 234 22.61 -8.70 -16.40
N GLY A 235 22.04 -8.55 -17.60
CA GLY A 235 20.97 -7.59 -17.85
C GLY A 235 19.70 -7.88 -17.06
N GLY A 236 19.33 -9.17 -16.91
CA GLY A 236 18.18 -9.58 -16.10
C GLY A 236 18.40 -9.37 -14.61
N ALA A 237 19.62 -9.65 -14.12
CA ALA A 237 20.01 -9.37 -12.74
C ALA A 237 20.01 -7.86 -12.46
N ALA A 238 20.52 -7.05 -13.38
CA ALA A 238 20.50 -5.59 -13.25
C ALA A 238 19.07 -5.04 -13.21
N ALA A 239 18.20 -5.48 -14.13
CA ALA A 239 16.79 -5.11 -14.14
C ALA A 239 16.08 -5.51 -12.85
N ALA A 240 16.36 -6.71 -12.31
CA ALA A 240 15.80 -7.16 -11.04
C ALA A 240 16.31 -6.30 -9.85
N GLY A 241 17.58 -5.92 -9.83
CA GLY A 241 18.16 -5.03 -8.80
C GLY A 241 17.52 -3.63 -8.79
N VAL A 242 17.39 -3.01 -9.97
CA VAL A 242 16.70 -1.72 -10.10
C VAL A 242 15.24 -1.86 -9.67
N ALA A 243 14.53 -2.89 -10.14
CA ALA A 243 13.13 -3.11 -9.77
C ALA A 243 12.94 -3.35 -8.26
N LEU A 244 13.87 -4.05 -7.61
CA LEU A 244 13.87 -4.23 -6.15
C LEU A 244 14.00 -2.90 -5.42
N GLY A 245 14.90 -2.03 -5.87
CA GLY A 245 15.07 -0.68 -5.31
C GLY A 245 13.84 0.21 -5.53
N VAL A 246 13.26 0.20 -6.73
CA VAL A 246 11.99 0.92 -7.00
C VAL A 246 10.87 0.40 -6.10
N ALA A 247 10.79 -0.91 -5.84
CA ALA A 247 9.84 -1.45 -4.87
C ALA A 247 10.07 -0.91 -3.46
N GLN A 248 11.31 -0.82 -2.98
CA GLN A 248 11.62 -0.23 -1.66
C GLN A 248 11.20 1.24 -1.55
N LEU A 249 11.25 1.99 -2.66
CA LEU A 249 10.79 3.38 -2.69
C LEU A 249 9.26 3.54 -2.59
N THR A 250 8.48 2.45 -2.62
CA THR A 250 7.01 2.50 -2.45
C THR A 250 6.53 2.30 -1.01
N LYS A 251 7.05 1.28 -0.30
CA LYS A 251 6.60 0.91 1.05
C LYS A 251 7.61 -0.03 1.71
N PHE A 252 7.88 0.14 3.02
CA PHE A 252 8.81 -0.71 3.76
C PHE A 252 8.39 -2.17 3.85
N SER A 253 7.11 -2.51 3.61
CA SER A 253 6.70 -3.92 3.48
C SER A 253 7.41 -4.64 2.33
N MET A 254 7.94 -3.92 1.33
CA MET A 254 8.73 -4.51 0.25
C MET A 254 10.10 -5.03 0.72
N LEU A 255 10.53 -4.74 1.95
CA LEU A 255 11.74 -5.34 2.55
C LEU A 255 11.65 -6.86 2.61
N LEU A 256 10.44 -7.43 2.64
CA LEU A 256 10.24 -8.88 2.57
C LEU A 256 10.90 -9.51 1.33
N LEU A 257 11.02 -8.77 0.23
CA LEU A 257 11.58 -9.28 -1.03
C LEU A 257 13.07 -9.62 -0.90
N TYR A 258 13.82 -8.97 -0.01
CA TYR A 258 15.21 -9.34 0.28
C TYR A 258 15.34 -10.73 0.91
N PHE A 259 14.27 -11.26 1.52
CA PHE A 259 14.23 -12.61 2.09
C PHE A 259 13.58 -13.60 1.11
N VAL A 260 12.49 -13.20 0.45
CA VAL A 260 11.76 -14.06 -0.48
C VAL A 260 12.60 -14.39 -1.72
N TRP A 261 13.31 -13.43 -2.32
CA TRP A 261 14.01 -13.66 -3.58
C TRP A 261 15.17 -14.66 -3.47
N PRO A 262 16.05 -14.61 -2.45
CA PRO A 262 17.03 -15.67 -2.22
C PRO A 262 16.38 -17.05 -2.04
N PHE A 263 15.28 -17.14 -1.30
CA PHE A 263 14.52 -18.38 -1.15
C PHE A 263 14.02 -18.90 -2.51
N LEU A 264 13.40 -18.06 -3.33
CA LEU A 264 12.93 -18.44 -4.67
C LEU A 264 14.07 -18.88 -5.59
N TRP A 265 15.23 -18.23 -5.50
CA TRP A 265 16.43 -18.64 -6.22
C TRP A 265 16.91 -20.03 -5.77
N LEU A 266 16.97 -20.30 -4.46
CA LEU A 266 17.33 -21.62 -3.92
C LEU A 266 16.34 -22.71 -4.31
N VAL A 267 15.04 -22.43 -4.24
CA VAL A 267 13.98 -23.35 -4.71
C VAL A 267 14.19 -23.71 -6.16
N ARG A 268 14.44 -22.71 -7.02
CA ARG A 268 14.66 -22.97 -8.44
C ARG A 268 15.95 -23.76 -8.69
N LEU A 269 17.01 -23.45 -7.95
CA LEU A 269 18.28 -24.20 -8.02
C LEU A 269 18.10 -25.68 -7.65
N ALA A 270 17.24 -25.98 -6.67
CA ALA A 270 16.95 -27.33 -6.21
C ALA A 270 15.99 -28.10 -7.13
N LEU A 271 14.94 -27.44 -7.64
CA LEU A 271 13.89 -28.11 -8.41
C LEU A 271 14.20 -28.22 -9.91
N VAL A 272 14.83 -27.22 -10.50
CA VAL A 272 15.00 -27.14 -11.97
C VAL A 272 16.36 -27.72 -12.37
N PRO A 273 16.40 -28.86 -13.08
CA PRO A 273 17.67 -29.46 -13.52
C PRO A 273 18.40 -28.51 -14.48
N SER A 274 19.73 -28.52 -14.42
CA SER A 274 20.56 -27.80 -15.39
C SER A 274 21.87 -28.55 -15.61
N SER A 275 22.38 -28.52 -16.84
CA SER A 275 23.62 -29.18 -17.27
C SER A 275 24.89 -28.55 -16.69
N GLU A 276 24.81 -27.34 -16.13
CA GLU A 276 25.97 -26.69 -15.50
C GLU A 276 26.32 -27.35 -14.15
N SER A 277 27.62 -27.33 -13.81
CA SER A 277 28.10 -27.78 -12.49
C SER A 277 27.57 -26.89 -11.36
N TRP A 278 27.35 -27.49 -10.18
CA TRP A 278 26.75 -26.78 -9.05
C TRP A 278 27.56 -25.57 -8.59
N GLY A 279 28.89 -25.68 -8.55
CA GLY A 279 29.78 -24.57 -8.18
C GLY A 279 29.67 -23.35 -9.12
N ARG A 280 29.54 -23.57 -10.44
CA ARG A 280 29.36 -22.47 -11.40
C ARG A 280 28.00 -21.78 -11.22
N LYS A 281 26.93 -22.56 -10.97
CA LYS A 281 25.59 -22.02 -10.68
C LYS A 281 25.59 -21.16 -9.42
N LEU A 282 26.22 -21.67 -8.36
CA LEU A 282 26.34 -20.98 -7.08
C LEU A 282 27.14 -19.68 -7.23
N GLY A 283 28.33 -19.74 -7.85
CA GLY A 283 29.16 -18.57 -8.10
C GLY A 283 28.45 -17.50 -8.93
N ARG A 284 27.78 -17.89 -10.03
CA ARG A 284 26.97 -16.96 -10.83
C ARG A 284 25.82 -16.36 -10.02
N GLY A 285 25.09 -17.18 -9.27
CA GLY A 285 23.97 -16.72 -8.45
C GLY A 285 24.38 -15.73 -7.37
N LEU A 286 25.51 -15.98 -6.70
CA LEU A 286 26.08 -15.05 -5.71
C LEU A 286 26.53 -13.73 -6.35
N ALA A 287 27.23 -13.79 -7.48
CA ALA A 287 27.67 -12.59 -8.19
C ALA A 287 26.47 -11.73 -8.67
N HIS A 288 25.46 -12.37 -9.26
CA HIS A 288 24.23 -11.68 -9.64
C HIS A 288 23.46 -11.15 -8.41
N GLY A 289 23.43 -11.91 -7.31
CA GLY A 289 22.79 -11.50 -6.06
C GLY A 289 23.43 -10.24 -5.47
N LEU A 290 24.76 -10.17 -5.46
CA LEU A 290 25.50 -8.97 -5.05
C LEU A 290 25.17 -7.78 -5.96
N LEU A 291 25.11 -7.98 -7.28
CA LEU A 291 24.71 -6.92 -8.22
C LEU A 291 23.27 -6.44 -7.97
N VAL A 292 22.34 -7.36 -7.73
CA VAL A 292 20.93 -7.05 -7.42
C VAL A 292 20.84 -6.17 -6.17
N VAL A 293 21.53 -6.54 -5.09
CA VAL A 293 21.54 -5.76 -3.84
C VAL A 293 22.21 -4.40 -4.05
N ALA A 294 23.36 -4.34 -4.72
CA ALA A 294 24.07 -3.09 -4.97
C ALA A 294 23.24 -2.09 -5.78
N LEU A 295 22.61 -2.55 -6.89
CA LEU A 295 21.74 -1.69 -7.70
C LEU A 295 20.45 -1.31 -6.98
N SER A 296 19.94 -2.19 -6.11
CA SER A 296 18.79 -1.86 -5.28
C SER A 296 19.11 -0.74 -4.29
N ILE A 297 20.26 -0.79 -3.62
CA ILE A 297 20.73 0.28 -2.72
C ILE A 297 20.92 1.58 -3.50
N LEU A 298 21.64 1.53 -4.63
CA LEU A 298 21.85 2.71 -5.47
C LEU A 298 20.53 3.33 -5.94
N THR A 299 19.53 2.51 -6.28
CA THR A 299 18.21 3.01 -6.68
C THR A 299 17.49 3.70 -5.52
N ILE A 300 17.61 3.17 -4.29
CA ILE A 300 17.07 3.82 -3.09
C ILE A 300 17.77 5.16 -2.88
N ASP A 301 19.10 5.19 -2.96
CA ASP A 301 19.89 6.41 -2.80
C ASP A 301 19.49 7.49 -3.81
N VAL A 302 19.37 7.12 -5.09
CA VAL A 302 18.89 8.03 -6.16
C VAL A 302 17.47 8.52 -5.86
N GLY A 303 16.57 7.66 -5.39
CA GLY A 303 15.19 8.01 -5.06
C GLY A 303 15.07 8.99 -3.88
N TYR A 304 16.09 9.08 -3.04
CA TYR A 304 16.21 10.05 -1.94
C TYR A 304 17.22 11.16 -2.26
N LEU A 305 17.64 11.32 -3.52
CA LEU A 305 18.61 12.34 -3.95
C LEU A 305 19.94 12.30 -3.15
N PHE A 306 20.33 11.10 -2.69
CA PHE A 306 21.47 10.87 -1.80
C PHE A 306 21.41 11.63 -0.46
N GLU A 307 20.24 12.13 -0.03
CA GLU A 307 20.09 12.90 1.22
C GLU A 307 20.49 12.06 2.44
N GLY A 308 21.59 12.45 3.09
CA GLY A 308 22.09 11.82 4.30
C GLY A 308 22.78 10.46 4.09
N VAL A 309 23.03 10.04 2.84
CA VAL A 309 23.86 8.86 2.55
C VAL A 309 25.27 9.06 3.10
N GLY A 310 25.83 8.03 3.73
CA GLY A 310 27.14 8.07 4.33
C GLY A 310 27.20 8.69 5.74
N LYS A 311 26.06 9.16 6.29
CA LYS A 311 26.00 9.58 7.69
C LYS A 311 26.46 8.44 8.62
N PRO A 312 27.34 8.69 9.61
CA PRO A 312 27.80 7.64 10.52
C PRO A 312 26.64 7.02 11.30
N LEU A 313 26.60 5.69 11.43
CA LEU A 313 25.51 4.99 12.12
C LEU A 313 25.26 5.45 13.55
N GLY A 314 26.29 5.92 14.26
CA GLY A 314 26.17 6.45 15.63
C GLY A 314 25.48 7.81 15.75
N SER A 315 25.36 8.56 14.64
CA SER A 315 24.80 9.91 14.61
C SER A 315 23.26 9.94 14.66
N PHE A 316 22.62 8.85 14.26
CA PHE A 316 21.17 8.73 14.23
C PHE A 316 20.57 8.69 15.65
N GLU A 317 19.37 9.25 15.81
CA GLU A 317 18.53 9.09 16.99
C GLU A 317 17.42 8.09 16.66
N PHE A 318 17.72 6.80 16.85
CA PHE A 318 16.74 5.72 16.70
C PHE A 318 15.87 5.57 17.94
N ALA A 319 14.69 4.99 17.78
CA ALA A 319 13.70 4.71 18.79
C ALA A 319 13.29 3.22 18.84
N SER A 320 13.29 2.49 17.71
CA SER A 320 12.83 1.09 17.72
C SER A 320 13.67 0.18 18.60
N GLY A 321 13.03 -0.85 19.17
CA GLY A 321 13.71 -1.86 19.99
C GLY A 321 14.81 -2.62 19.23
N SER A 322 14.74 -2.68 17.89
CA SER A 322 15.76 -3.31 17.04
C SER A 322 17.01 -2.45 16.79
N LEU A 323 16.91 -1.12 16.91
CA LEU A 323 18.01 -0.19 16.62
C LEU A 323 18.50 0.58 17.85
N THR A 324 17.87 0.37 19.00
CA THR A 324 18.27 0.98 20.27
C THR A 324 18.80 -0.02 21.29
N LYS A 325 19.37 0.49 22.39
CA LYS A 325 19.78 -0.22 23.61
C LYS A 325 19.58 0.70 24.83
N PRO A 326 19.52 0.19 26.07
CA PRO A 326 19.49 1.03 27.26
C PRO A 326 20.72 1.95 27.35
N PRO A 327 20.57 3.21 27.78
CA PRO A 327 21.71 4.12 27.97
C PRO A 327 22.52 3.72 29.22
N PRO A 328 23.82 4.07 29.26
CA PRO A 328 24.62 3.95 30.48
C PRO A 328 23.94 4.64 31.66
N GLY A 329 23.78 3.95 32.79
CA GLY A 329 23.07 4.49 33.96
C GLY A 329 21.54 4.46 33.87
N GLY A 330 20.97 3.85 32.82
CA GLY A 330 19.53 3.58 32.67
C GLY A 330 18.68 4.76 32.20
N ILE A 331 19.15 6.00 32.38
CA ILE A 331 18.46 7.23 31.95
C ILE A 331 19.47 8.17 31.28
N ARG A 332 19.06 8.81 30.19
CA ARG A 332 19.81 9.90 29.53
C ARG A 332 18.93 11.14 29.36
N THR A 333 19.56 12.27 29.05
CA THR A 333 18.86 13.46 28.54
C THR A 333 18.76 13.36 27.01
N PRO A 334 17.58 13.10 26.44
CA PRO A 334 17.41 13.00 24.99
C PRO A 334 17.28 14.39 24.34
N PRO A 335 17.39 14.48 23.00
CA PRO A 335 16.95 15.67 22.29
C PRO A 335 15.45 15.93 22.53
N PRO A 336 15.00 17.19 22.54
CA PRO A 336 13.58 17.51 22.65
C PRO A 336 12.83 16.97 21.42
N SER A 337 11.61 16.47 21.65
CA SER A 337 10.69 16.00 20.61
C SER A 337 9.26 16.27 21.04
N ASP A 338 8.46 16.74 20.08
CA ASP A 338 7.01 16.87 20.22
C ASP A 338 6.28 15.60 19.78
N ASN A 339 6.98 14.61 19.23
CA ASN A 339 6.44 13.29 18.94
C ASN A 339 6.25 12.52 20.27
N PRO A 340 5.00 12.20 20.67
CA PRO A 340 4.75 11.54 21.95
C PRO A 340 5.48 10.21 22.10
N LEU A 341 5.69 9.48 20.99
CA LEU A 341 6.35 8.19 21.03
C LEU A 341 7.83 8.33 21.40
N TYR A 342 8.50 9.32 20.82
CA TYR A 342 9.90 9.63 21.10
C TYR A 342 10.08 10.25 22.47
N PHE A 343 9.20 11.18 22.82
CA PHE A 343 9.23 11.90 24.08
C PHE A 343 9.21 10.96 25.30
N ILE A 344 8.39 9.90 25.24
CA ILE A 344 8.29 8.89 26.30
C ILE A 344 9.53 7.98 26.33
N GLN A 345 9.99 7.52 25.16
CA GLN A 345 10.95 6.42 25.08
C GLN A 345 12.42 6.86 25.17
N TRP A 346 12.79 7.97 24.53
CA TRP A 346 14.19 8.38 24.40
C TRP A 346 14.96 8.63 25.70
N PRO A 347 14.35 9.00 26.84
CA PRO A 347 15.06 9.02 28.12
C PRO A 347 15.66 7.66 28.49
N PHE A 348 15.05 6.56 28.04
CA PHE A 348 15.40 5.19 28.45
C PHE A 348 16.07 4.36 27.36
N VAL A 349 16.25 4.93 26.15
CA VAL A 349 16.90 4.24 25.03
C VAL A 349 17.89 5.15 24.31
N GLN A 350 18.94 4.55 23.76
CA GLN A 350 19.91 5.22 22.89
C GLN A 350 20.26 4.36 21.68
N ASN A 351 20.79 4.99 20.63
CA ASN A 351 21.29 4.31 19.45
C ASN A 351 22.26 3.16 19.80
N ARG A 352 21.97 1.96 19.27
CA ARG A 352 22.73 0.73 19.55
C ARG A 352 24.18 0.80 19.13
N PHE A 353 24.48 1.51 18.04
CA PHE A 353 25.80 1.59 17.44
C PHE A 353 26.74 2.53 18.20
N ARG A 354 26.23 3.42 19.06
CA ARG A 354 27.06 4.31 19.90
C ARG A 354 27.95 3.51 20.85
N GLY A 355 29.24 3.85 20.89
CA GLY A 355 30.26 3.13 21.66
C GLY A 355 30.66 1.78 21.06
N THR A 356 30.33 1.50 19.79
CA THR A 356 30.72 0.26 19.09
C THR A 356 31.64 0.57 17.91
N ILE A 357 32.30 -0.46 17.37
CA ILE A 357 33.11 -0.32 16.14
C ILE A 357 32.30 0.14 14.92
N LEU A 358 30.98 -0.07 14.94
CA LEU A 358 30.08 0.32 13.85
C LEU A 358 29.63 1.78 13.93
N GLU A 359 29.92 2.49 15.03
CA GLU A 359 29.49 3.87 15.25
C GLU A 359 29.89 4.81 14.09
N LYS A 360 31.12 4.62 13.59
CA LYS A 360 31.72 5.43 12.52
C LYS A 360 31.46 4.87 11.12
N LEU A 361 30.79 3.72 10.99
CA LEU A 361 30.52 3.13 9.69
C LEU A 361 29.53 4.05 8.93
N PRO A 362 29.86 4.50 7.71
CA PRO A 362 28.95 5.29 6.90
C PRO A 362 27.74 4.45 6.51
N ALA A 363 26.54 4.95 6.79
CA ALA A 363 25.31 4.27 6.41
C ALA A 363 25.19 4.22 4.86
N PRO A 364 24.97 3.05 4.26
CA PRO A 364 24.86 2.90 2.81
C PRO A 364 23.47 3.29 2.28
N LEU A 365 22.60 3.83 3.13
CA LEU A 365 21.22 4.17 2.81
C LEU A 365 20.93 5.62 3.24
N PRO A 366 19.92 6.27 2.64
CA PRO A 366 19.55 7.64 2.96
C PRO A 366 19.08 7.79 4.40
N GLU A 367 19.29 8.97 4.98
CA GLU A 367 18.95 9.22 6.38
C GLU A 367 17.46 9.00 6.66
N HIS A 368 16.60 9.59 5.82
CA HIS A 368 15.15 9.53 6.00
C HIS A 368 14.58 8.15 5.64
N TYR A 369 15.30 7.32 4.87
CA TYR A 369 14.92 5.92 4.68
C TYR A 369 15.13 5.11 5.98
N LEU A 370 16.27 5.29 6.64
CA LEU A 370 16.59 4.59 7.89
C LEU A 370 15.71 5.06 9.06
N LEU A 371 15.51 6.37 9.20
CA LEU A 371 14.64 6.93 10.23
C LEU A 371 13.17 6.59 9.98
N GLY A 372 12.72 6.55 8.72
CA GLY A 372 11.38 6.10 8.36
C GLY A 372 11.12 4.62 8.69
N PHE A 373 12.11 3.75 8.44
CA PHE A 373 12.02 2.34 8.82
C PHE A 373 11.94 2.18 10.33
N ASP A 374 12.76 2.93 11.07
CA ASP A 374 12.77 2.93 12.53
C ASP A 374 11.42 3.40 13.12
N GLU A 375 10.80 4.43 12.53
CA GLU A 375 9.45 4.92 12.87
C GLU A 375 8.39 3.84 12.70
N GLN A 376 8.33 3.18 11.53
CA GLN A 376 7.37 2.10 11.31
C GLN A 376 7.61 0.90 12.22
N LYS A 377 8.89 0.61 12.53
CA LYS A 377 9.21 -0.51 13.41
C LYS A 377 8.78 -0.23 14.85
N LEU A 378 9.00 1.00 15.34
CA LEU A 378 8.48 1.42 16.64
C LEU A 378 6.97 1.31 16.71
N GLU A 379 6.27 1.74 15.66
CA GLU A 379 4.81 1.67 15.58
C GLU A 379 4.31 0.22 15.61
N ALA A 380 4.97 -0.67 14.86
CA ALA A 380 4.62 -2.10 14.83
C ALA A 380 4.91 -2.83 16.14
N ASP A 381 5.94 -2.42 16.89
CA ASP A 381 6.30 -3.01 18.18
C ASP A 381 5.44 -2.45 19.33
N GLY A 382 4.93 -1.22 19.18
CA GLY A 382 4.27 -0.46 20.24
C GLY A 382 5.25 0.03 21.31
N ILE A 383 4.76 0.91 22.20
CA ILE A 383 5.55 1.33 23.38
C ILE A 383 5.34 0.29 24.48
N PRO A 384 6.43 -0.29 25.03
CA PRO A 384 6.32 -1.14 26.21
C PRO A 384 5.72 -0.37 27.39
N LEU A 385 4.71 -0.93 28.06
CA LEU A 385 4.01 -0.29 29.20
C LEU A 385 4.96 0.06 30.34
N ARG A 386 6.07 -0.68 30.49
CA ARG A 386 7.13 -0.33 31.44
C ARG A 386 7.76 1.04 31.15
N LEU A 387 7.89 1.45 29.89
CA LEU A 387 8.47 2.75 29.55
C LEU A 387 7.47 3.88 29.81
N ASP A 388 6.17 3.65 29.66
CA ASP A 388 5.14 4.60 30.08
C ASP A 388 5.17 4.83 31.60
N ARG A 389 5.23 3.74 32.39
CA ARG A 389 5.33 3.82 33.86
C ARG A 389 6.65 4.47 34.30
N ALA A 390 7.76 4.13 33.66
CA ALA A 390 9.05 4.75 33.91
C ALA A 390 9.03 6.25 33.61
N PHE A 391 8.40 6.64 32.49
CA PHE A 391 8.26 8.04 32.11
C PHE A 391 7.38 8.81 33.09
N ALA A 392 6.27 8.21 33.56
CA ALA A 392 5.42 8.81 34.58
C ALA A 392 6.18 9.04 35.90
N ALA A 393 6.98 8.07 36.35
CA ALA A 393 7.84 8.20 37.53
C ALA A 393 8.88 9.32 37.34
N LEU A 394 9.53 9.37 36.17
CA LEU A 394 10.51 10.40 35.83
C LEU A 394 9.86 11.81 35.87
N LYS A 395 8.64 11.95 35.34
CA LYS A 395 7.88 13.21 35.37
C LYS A 395 7.46 13.60 36.80
N ALA A 396 7.24 12.63 37.67
CA ALA A 396 6.96 12.85 39.09
C ALA A 396 8.22 13.16 39.92
N GLY A 397 9.41 13.12 39.31
CA GLY A 397 10.70 13.37 39.98
C GLY A 397 11.31 12.13 40.64
N ASP A 398 10.70 10.95 40.49
CA ASP A 398 11.22 9.69 41.04
C ASP A 398 12.14 8.99 40.03
N VAL A 399 13.40 9.40 40.03
CA VAL A 399 14.43 8.91 39.10
C VAL A 399 14.76 7.43 39.34
N GLU A 400 14.73 6.97 40.59
CA GLU A 400 15.09 5.58 40.90
C GLU A 400 13.96 4.62 40.51
N ALA A 401 12.70 4.96 40.81
CA ALA A 401 11.56 4.19 40.31
C ALA A 401 11.54 4.16 38.78
N ALA A 402 11.85 5.28 38.11
CA ALA A 402 11.97 5.33 36.66
C ALA A 402 13.03 4.34 36.13
N ARG A 403 14.19 4.23 36.79
CA ARG A 403 15.24 3.26 36.40
C ARG A 403 14.79 1.81 36.60
N VAL A 404 14.22 1.51 37.77
CA VAL A 404 13.74 0.15 38.10
C VAL A 404 12.68 -0.30 37.11
N GLU A 405 11.72 0.58 36.84
CA GLU A 405 10.62 0.28 35.93
C GLU A 405 11.13 0.13 34.48
N ALA A 406 12.01 1.03 34.02
CA ALA A 406 12.63 0.91 32.71
C ALA A 406 13.50 -0.35 32.58
N ALA A 407 14.07 -0.87 33.66
CA ALA A 407 14.86 -2.11 33.65
C ALA A 407 14.01 -3.39 33.81
N SER A 408 12.70 -3.26 34.03
CA SER A 408 11.82 -4.41 34.26
C SER A 408 11.75 -5.36 33.05
N SER A 409 11.46 -6.63 33.33
CA SER A 409 11.31 -7.68 32.31
C SER A 409 9.97 -7.67 31.59
N ASP A 410 9.07 -6.73 31.93
CA ASP A 410 7.76 -6.59 31.30
C ASP A 410 7.89 -6.19 29.83
N ARG A 411 7.28 -6.99 28.96
CA ARG A 411 7.27 -6.82 27.50
C ARG A 411 5.90 -6.44 26.95
N SER A 412 4.90 -6.25 27.82
CA SER A 412 3.59 -5.78 27.40
C SER A 412 3.70 -4.41 26.75
N SER A 413 2.97 -4.19 25.65
CA SER A 413 2.86 -2.90 24.96
C SER A 413 1.39 -2.52 24.79
N ALA A 414 1.11 -1.22 24.73
CA ALA A 414 -0.22 -0.74 24.38
C ALA A 414 -0.44 -0.94 22.87
N GLY A 415 -1.44 -1.73 22.50
CA GLY A 415 -1.80 -1.97 21.10
C GLY A 415 -2.79 -0.95 20.53
N TYR A 416 -3.04 -1.07 19.23
CA TYR A 416 -4.09 -0.31 18.54
C TYR A 416 -5.48 -0.70 19.05
N SER A 417 -6.39 0.27 19.10
CA SER A 417 -7.81 -0.06 19.19
C SER A 417 -8.23 -0.68 17.87
N VAL A 418 -8.64 -1.94 17.91
CA VAL A 418 -8.99 -2.74 16.74
C VAL A 418 -10.41 -3.26 16.88
N TYR A 419 -11.14 -3.33 15.78
CA TYR A 419 -12.54 -3.69 15.76
C TYR A 419 -12.80 -4.88 14.85
N LEU A 420 -13.61 -5.83 15.33
CA LEU A 420 -14.09 -6.96 14.53
C LEU A 420 -15.45 -7.44 15.04
N ASN A 421 -16.44 -7.51 14.15
CA ASN A 421 -17.78 -8.06 14.40
C ASN A 421 -18.49 -7.52 15.67
N GLY A 422 -18.45 -6.21 15.89
CA GLY A 422 -19.13 -5.57 17.03
C GLY A 422 -18.29 -5.45 18.30
N GLU A 423 -17.07 -5.97 18.29
CA GLU A 423 -16.17 -5.94 19.45
C GLU A 423 -14.96 -5.05 19.19
N LEU A 424 -14.65 -4.17 20.15
CA LEU A 424 -13.46 -3.33 20.18
C LEU A 424 -12.47 -3.88 21.20
N ARG A 425 -11.21 -4.07 20.79
CA ARG A 425 -10.12 -4.56 21.67
C ARG A 425 -8.88 -3.68 21.54
N GLY A 426 -7.99 -3.75 22.52
CA GLY A 426 -6.65 -3.14 22.47
C GLY A 426 -5.56 -4.06 21.88
N THR A 427 -5.93 -5.25 21.40
CA THR A 427 -5.03 -6.26 20.83
C THR A 427 -5.67 -6.90 19.61
N GLY A 428 -4.85 -7.37 18.66
CA GLY A 428 -5.29 -7.95 17.39
C GLY A 428 -5.96 -9.32 17.52
N TRP A 429 -6.62 -9.75 16.45
CA TRP A 429 -7.01 -11.14 16.21
C TRP A 429 -6.09 -11.76 15.19
N TRP A 430 -5.53 -12.93 15.50
CA TRP A 430 -4.69 -13.66 14.54
C TRP A 430 -5.42 -13.97 13.23
N TYR A 431 -6.75 -14.14 13.26
CA TYR A 431 -7.57 -14.42 12.08
C TYR A 431 -8.18 -13.17 11.44
N TYR A 432 -7.83 -11.96 11.90
CA TYR A 432 -8.40 -10.71 11.39
C TYR A 432 -8.32 -10.63 9.86
N TYR A 433 -7.13 -10.88 9.30
CA TYR A 433 -6.90 -10.79 7.86
C TYR A 433 -7.59 -11.89 7.04
N LEU A 434 -7.82 -13.06 7.64
CA LEU A 434 -8.63 -14.11 7.01
C LEU A 434 -10.11 -13.70 7.00
N ALA A 435 -10.60 -13.13 8.09
CA ALA A 435 -11.95 -12.58 8.19
C ALA A 435 -12.15 -11.42 7.20
N THR A 436 -11.19 -10.49 7.11
CA THR A 436 -11.29 -9.37 6.18
C THR A 436 -11.34 -9.84 4.73
N LEU A 437 -10.48 -10.77 4.32
CA LEU A 437 -10.58 -11.39 2.99
C LEU A 437 -11.95 -12.05 2.78
N ALA A 438 -12.44 -12.79 3.76
CA ALA A 438 -13.73 -13.48 3.68
C ALA A 438 -14.91 -12.51 3.53
N TYR A 439 -14.82 -11.29 4.08
CA TYR A 439 -15.89 -10.28 4.00
C TYR A 439 -15.76 -9.34 2.79
N LYS A 440 -14.52 -9.05 2.39
CA LYS A 440 -14.21 -8.01 1.40
C LYS A 440 -14.02 -8.52 -0.02
N VAL A 441 -13.87 -9.82 -0.23
CA VAL A 441 -13.65 -10.39 -1.57
C VAL A 441 -14.97 -10.89 -2.16
N PRO A 442 -15.32 -10.52 -3.41
CA PRO A 442 -16.52 -11.01 -4.08
C PRO A 442 -16.60 -12.54 -4.15
N GLU A 443 -17.81 -13.09 -4.04
CA GLU A 443 -18.07 -14.53 -4.06
C GLU A 443 -17.56 -15.17 -5.34
N GLY A 444 -17.77 -14.50 -6.49
CA GLY A 444 -17.25 -14.92 -7.79
C GLY A 444 -15.73 -15.09 -7.80
N THR A 445 -15.02 -14.16 -7.15
CA THR A 445 -13.56 -14.21 -7.02
C THR A 445 -13.13 -15.38 -6.14
N TRP A 446 -13.86 -15.63 -5.04
CA TRP A 446 -13.60 -16.80 -4.19
C TRP A 446 -13.78 -18.11 -4.93
N LEU A 447 -14.85 -18.27 -5.72
CA LEU A 447 -15.07 -19.48 -6.52
C LEU A 447 -13.88 -19.77 -7.45
N LEU A 448 -13.33 -18.75 -8.09
CA LEU A 448 -12.18 -18.87 -9.00
C LEU A 448 -10.87 -19.15 -8.24
N VAL A 449 -10.62 -18.47 -7.12
CA VAL A 449 -9.42 -18.70 -6.31
C VAL A 449 -9.45 -20.10 -5.69
N LEU A 450 -10.57 -20.52 -5.10
CA LEU A 450 -10.74 -21.87 -4.54
C LEU A 450 -10.63 -22.95 -5.63
N GLY A 451 -11.22 -22.72 -6.80
CA GLY A 451 -11.03 -23.61 -7.95
C GLY A 451 -9.55 -23.77 -8.33
N SER A 452 -8.78 -22.68 -8.30
CA SER A 452 -7.33 -22.72 -8.58
C SER A 452 -6.53 -23.50 -7.52
N ILE A 453 -6.97 -23.48 -6.25
CA ILE A 453 -6.39 -24.26 -5.15
C ILE A 453 -6.74 -25.75 -5.31
N VAL A 454 -7.97 -26.09 -5.69
CA VAL A 454 -8.33 -27.48 -5.99
C VAL A 454 -7.45 -28.02 -7.12
N LEU A 455 -7.21 -27.23 -8.17
CA LEU A 455 -6.27 -27.60 -9.24
C LEU A 455 -4.82 -27.71 -8.77
N LEU A 456 -4.41 -26.97 -7.72
CA LEU A 456 -3.10 -27.13 -7.07
C LEU A 456 -2.91 -28.54 -6.52
N VAL A 457 -3.96 -29.13 -5.94
CA VAL A 457 -3.90 -30.44 -5.28
C VAL A 457 -4.11 -31.59 -6.26
N VAL A 458 -5.06 -31.47 -7.19
CA VAL A 458 -5.51 -32.61 -8.01
C VAL A 458 -4.60 -32.87 -9.22
N ARG A 459 -3.94 -31.83 -9.75
CA ARG A 459 -3.13 -31.98 -10.98
C ARG A 459 -1.69 -32.38 -10.66
N ARG A 460 -1.19 -33.42 -11.32
CA ARG A 460 0.26 -33.71 -11.34
C ARG A 460 1.01 -32.56 -12.02
N ARG A 461 2.19 -32.25 -11.51
CA ARG A 461 3.01 -31.11 -11.95
C ARG A 461 4.44 -31.53 -12.19
N SER A 462 5.05 -30.93 -13.20
CA SER A 462 6.50 -31.02 -13.41
C SER A 462 7.24 -30.24 -12.32
N ARG A 463 8.55 -30.47 -12.18
CA ARG A 463 9.38 -29.71 -11.24
C ARG A 463 9.42 -28.21 -11.57
N GLU A 464 9.35 -27.86 -12.85
CA GLU A 464 9.32 -26.46 -13.28
C GLU A 464 8.00 -25.79 -12.89
N GLU A 465 6.88 -26.49 -13.09
CA GLU A 465 5.57 -25.99 -12.68
C GLU A 465 5.48 -25.84 -11.16
N TRP A 466 6.08 -26.74 -10.37
CA TRP A 466 6.18 -26.57 -8.92
C TRP A 466 7.01 -25.33 -8.53
N ALA A 467 8.10 -25.05 -9.23
CA ALA A 467 8.88 -23.83 -8.98
C ALA A 467 8.06 -22.56 -9.25
N ASP A 468 7.19 -22.56 -10.28
CA ASP A 468 6.28 -21.45 -10.55
C ASP A 468 5.19 -21.32 -9.48
N GLU A 469 4.58 -22.43 -9.04
CA GLU A 469 3.58 -22.40 -7.96
C GLU A 469 4.19 -21.87 -6.66
N ILE A 470 5.40 -22.32 -6.29
CA ILE A 470 6.10 -21.80 -5.11
C ILE A 470 6.36 -20.29 -5.27
N ALA A 471 6.80 -19.83 -6.44
CA ALA A 471 7.00 -18.40 -6.69
C ALA A 471 5.71 -17.57 -6.49
N LEU A 472 4.56 -18.09 -6.93
CA LEU A 472 3.27 -17.41 -6.78
C LEU A 472 2.71 -17.47 -5.34
N TRP A 473 2.95 -18.55 -4.60
CA TRP A 473 2.42 -18.70 -3.23
C TRP A 473 3.29 -18.08 -2.14
N THR A 474 4.59 -17.90 -2.38
CA THR A 474 5.51 -17.47 -1.32
C THR A 474 5.17 -16.09 -0.78
N VAL A 475 4.97 -15.09 -1.65
CA VAL A 475 4.65 -13.72 -1.20
C VAL A 475 3.31 -13.67 -0.45
N PRO A 476 2.19 -14.21 -0.97
CA PRO A 476 0.93 -14.30 -0.23
C PRO A 476 1.08 -14.99 1.13
N SER A 477 1.79 -16.11 1.18
CA SER A 477 1.94 -16.91 2.41
C SER A 477 2.74 -16.15 3.47
N VAL A 478 3.85 -15.51 3.08
CA VAL A 478 4.69 -14.72 3.99
C VAL A 478 3.94 -13.51 4.51
N ILE A 479 3.21 -12.79 3.65
CA ILE A 479 2.41 -11.62 4.06
C ILE A 479 1.31 -12.04 5.03
N LEU A 480 0.51 -13.05 4.69
CA LEU A 480 -0.58 -13.50 5.55
C LEU A 480 -0.05 -14.02 6.89
N PHE A 481 1.05 -14.78 6.89
CA PHE A 481 1.67 -15.25 8.12
C PHE A 481 2.17 -14.08 8.98
N ALA A 482 2.94 -13.16 8.39
CA ALA A 482 3.50 -12.03 9.12
C ALA A 482 2.39 -11.14 9.71
N MET A 483 1.39 -10.77 8.91
CA MET A 483 0.31 -9.89 9.35
C MET A 483 -0.65 -10.56 10.35
N SER A 484 -0.75 -11.90 10.34
CA SER A 484 -1.63 -12.64 11.26
C SER A 484 -0.95 -13.00 12.59
N PHE A 485 0.37 -13.18 12.61
CA PHE A 485 1.06 -13.75 13.77
C PHE A 485 2.22 -12.91 14.32
N LEU A 486 2.72 -11.93 13.57
CA LEU A 486 3.90 -11.14 13.95
C LEU A 486 3.58 -9.67 14.25
N THR A 487 2.31 -9.25 14.14
CA THR A 487 1.88 -7.87 14.38
C THR A 487 0.42 -7.83 14.85
N ASP A 488 0.12 -6.85 15.71
CA ASP A 488 -1.23 -6.52 16.17
C ASP A 488 -1.92 -5.43 15.33
N ILE A 489 -1.29 -5.00 14.22
CA ILE A 489 -1.90 -4.02 13.31
C ILE A 489 -3.08 -4.68 12.61
N ASN A 490 -4.30 -4.40 13.04
CA ASN A 490 -5.56 -4.94 12.51
C ASN A 490 -6.55 -3.81 12.18
N ILE A 491 -6.12 -2.89 11.33
CA ILE A 491 -6.84 -1.64 11.02
C ILE A 491 -7.17 -1.47 9.54
N GLY A 492 -7.17 -2.56 8.74
CA GLY A 492 -7.51 -2.49 7.31
C GLY A 492 -7.06 -3.68 6.47
N LEU A 493 -7.86 -4.10 5.48
CA LEU A 493 -7.43 -5.04 4.43
C LEU A 493 -6.21 -4.53 3.65
N ARG A 494 -6.03 -3.20 3.59
CA ARG A 494 -4.98 -2.50 2.84
C ARG A 494 -3.56 -3.04 3.08
N TYR A 495 -3.27 -3.55 4.27
CA TYR A 495 -1.96 -4.10 4.64
C TYR A 495 -1.62 -5.41 3.91
N ILE A 496 -2.61 -6.13 3.39
CA ILE A 496 -2.42 -7.39 2.66
C ILE A 496 -2.81 -7.30 1.18
N LEU A 497 -3.00 -6.11 0.61
CA LEU A 497 -3.38 -5.98 -0.81
C LEU A 497 -2.37 -6.61 -1.77
N ALA A 498 -1.10 -6.68 -1.38
CA ALA A 498 -0.05 -7.30 -2.18
C ALA A 498 -0.22 -8.81 -2.40
N VAL A 499 -1.19 -9.47 -1.74
CA VAL A 499 -1.53 -10.88 -2.04
C VAL A 499 -2.37 -11.03 -3.32
N PHE A 500 -3.19 -10.03 -3.66
CA PHE A 500 -4.16 -10.10 -4.76
C PHE A 500 -3.56 -10.35 -6.14
N PRO A 501 -2.46 -9.67 -6.56
CA PRO A 501 -1.86 -9.94 -7.87
C PRO A 501 -1.53 -11.41 -8.08
N TYR A 502 -0.95 -12.06 -7.06
CA TYR A 502 -0.56 -13.46 -7.12
C TYR A 502 -1.78 -14.39 -7.15
N LEU A 503 -2.81 -14.13 -6.34
CA LEU A 503 -4.05 -14.91 -6.37
C LEU A 503 -4.74 -14.84 -7.75
N TYR A 504 -4.70 -13.68 -8.40
CA TYR A 504 -5.30 -13.51 -9.73
C TYR A 504 -4.48 -14.18 -10.83
N VAL A 505 -3.15 -14.11 -10.78
CA VAL A 505 -2.30 -14.88 -11.69
C VAL A 505 -2.60 -16.38 -11.56
N GLN A 506 -2.75 -16.87 -10.33
CA GLN A 506 -3.07 -18.27 -10.07
C GLN A 506 -4.46 -18.69 -10.59
N ALA A 507 -5.50 -17.86 -10.40
CA ALA A 507 -6.82 -18.13 -10.94
C ALA A 507 -6.80 -18.35 -12.48
N GLY A 508 -5.84 -17.73 -13.18
CA GLY A 508 -5.61 -17.93 -14.61
C GLY A 508 -5.47 -19.39 -15.04
N LYS A 509 -4.93 -20.27 -14.18
CA LYS A 509 -4.71 -21.69 -14.49
C LYS A 509 -6.01 -22.48 -14.76
N LEU A 510 -7.16 -21.95 -14.33
CA LEU A 510 -8.47 -22.53 -14.63
C LEU A 510 -8.78 -22.52 -16.13
N ALA A 511 -8.37 -21.48 -16.86
CA ALA A 511 -8.69 -21.32 -18.27
C ALA A 511 -8.16 -22.49 -19.13
N PRO A 512 -6.85 -22.81 -19.16
CA PRO A 512 -6.37 -23.94 -19.94
C PRO A 512 -6.88 -25.29 -19.43
N TRP A 513 -7.17 -25.43 -18.12
CA TRP A 513 -7.72 -26.68 -17.58
C TRP A 513 -9.13 -26.95 -18.11
N ILE A 514 -10.01 -25.95 -18.12
CA ILE A 514 -11.38 -26.08 -18.65
C ILE A 514 -11.35 -26.35 -20.15
N GLU A 515 -10.47 -25.68 -20.89
CA GLU A 515 -10.32 -25.90 -22.33
C GLU A 515 -9.85 -27.32 -22.67
N ALA A 516 -9.10 -27.96 -21.77
CA ALA A 516 -8.67 -29.35 -21.94
C ALA A 516 -9.80 -30.38 -21.71
N LEU A 517 -10.87 -30.03 -20.98
CA LEU A 517 -12.06 -30.89 -20.82
C LEU A 517 -12.79 -31.06 -22.16
N SER A 518 -13.70 -32.03 -22.28
CA SER A 518 -14.49 -32.26 -23.51
C SER A 518 -16.01 -32.27 -23.25
N GLY A 519 -16.79 -32.10 -24.32
CA GLY A 519 -18.26 -32.21 -24.29
C GLY A 519 -18.94 -31.30 -23.25
N ARG A 520 -19.91 -31.87 -22.51
CA ARG A 520 -20.71 -31.15 -21.49
C ARG A 520 -19.86 -30.59 -20.34
N ALA A 521 -18.77 -31.26 -19.96
CA ALA A 521 -17.90 -30.82 -18.88
C ALA A 521 -17.17 -29.51 -19.21
N ARG A 522 -16.70 -29.35 -20.46
CA ARG A 522 -16.10 -28.08 -20.93
C ARG A 522 -17.13 -26.94 -20.89
N THR A 523 -18.33 -27.19 -21.39
CA THR A 523 -19.41 -26.18 -21.41
C THR A 523 -19.80 -25.76 -19.99
N ALA A 524 -19.97 -26.72 -19.08
CA ALA A 524 -20.26 -26.45 -17.67
C ALA A 524 -19.12 -25.67 -16.99
N GLY A 525 -17.86 -26.06 -17.22
CA GLY A 525 -16.69 -25.35 -16.69
C GLY A 525 -16.61 -23.90 -17.19
N ARG A 526 -16.85 -23.66 -18.49
CA ARG A 526 -16.92 -22.31 -19.05
C ARG A 526 -18.05 -21.49 -18.44
N ALA A 527 -19.24 -22.07 -18.32
CA ALA A 527 -20.39 -21.41 -17.69
C ALA A 527 -20.10 -21.06 -16.21
N ALA A 528 -19.44 -21.95 -15.47
CA ALA A 528 -19.04 -21.69 -14.09
C ALA A 528 -18.03 -20.54 -13.98
N VAL A 529 -16.99 -20.50 -14.83
CA VAL A 529 -16.02 -19.39 -14.82
C VAL A 529 -16.67 -18.07 -15.23
N LEU A 530 -17.48 -18.07 -16.29
CA LEU A 530 -18.18 -16.87 -16.74
C LEU A 530 -19.21 -16.38 -15.72
N GLY A 531 -19.93 -17.29 -15.06
CA GLY A 531 -20.85 -16.96 -13.97
C GLY A 531 -20.11 -16.37 -12.77
N ALA A 532 -18.99 -16.97 -12.36
CA ALA A 532 -18.15 -16.44 -11.29
C ALA A 532 -17.58 -15.06 -11.63
N LEU A 533 -17.11 -14.85 -12.86
CA LEU A 533 -16.70 -13.52 -13.33
C LEU A 533 -17.87 -12.52 -13.32
N GLY A 534 -19.05 -12.94 -13.78
CA GLY A 534 -20.25 -12.13 -13.76
C GLY A 534 -20.62 -11.69 -12.34
N LEU A 535 -20.51 -12.56 -11.34
CA LEU A 535 -20.71 -12.22 -9.93
C LEU A 535 -19.70 -11.19 -9.42
N THR A 536 -18.41 -11.34 -9.76
CA THR A 536 -17.38 -10.35 -9.39
C THR A 536 -17.65 -8.99 -10.02
N ILE A 537 -17.99 -8.96 -11.31
CA ILE A 537 -18.31 -7.73 -12.03
C ILE A 537 -19.57 -7.06 -11.45
N ALA A 538 -20.62 -7.85 -11.19
CA ALA A 538 -21.86 -7.35 -10.60
C ALA A 538 -21.64 -6.79 -9.20
N ALA A 539 -20.83 -7.45 -8.36
CA ALA A 539 -20.48 -6.95 -7.03
C ALA A 539 -19.77 -5.59 -7.08
N THR A 540 -18.83 -5.42 -8.02
CA THR A 540 -18.14 -4.15 -8.24
C THR A 540 -19.07 -3.08 -8.80
N ALA A 541 -19.93 -3.42 -9.76
CA ALA A 541 -20.91 -2.49 -10.30
C ALA A 541 -21.93 -2.04 -9.25
N ALA A 542 -22.37 -2.94 -8.36
CA ALA A 542 -23.39 -2.66 -7.35
C ALA A 542 -22.91 -1.70 -6.26
N ILE A 543 -21.62 -1.70 -5.93
CA ILE A 543 -21.06 -0.81 -4.90
C ILE A 543 -20.53 0.51 -5.48
N HIS A 544 -20.40 0.62 -6.81
CA HIS A 544 -19.90 1.83 -7.45
C HIS A 544 -20.77 3.06 -7.07
N PRO A 545 -20.19 4.20 -6.66
CA PRO A 545 -18.75 4.54 -6.60
C PRO A 545 -18.04 4.24 -5.26
N HIS A 546 -18.70 3.67 -4.25
CA HIS A 546 -18.26 3.56 -2.86
C HIS A 546 -17.40 2.33 -2.55
N TYR A 547 -16.35 2.08 -3.35
CA TYR A 547 -15.58 0.83 -3.27
C TYR A 547 -14.92 0.56 -1.93
N LEU A 548 -14.52 1.59 -1.17
CA LEU A 548 -13.89 1.42 0.14
C LEU A 548 -14.83 0.72 1.12
N SER A 549 -16.12 1.06 1.03
CA SER A 549 -17.19 0.49 1.82
C SER A 549 -17.60 -0.91 1.36
N TYR A 550 -17.03 -1.49 0.30
CA TYR A 550 -17.49 -2.79 -0.21
C TYR A 550 -17.44 -3.92 0.83
N PHE A 551 -18.52 -4.69 0.95
CA PHE A 551 -18.61 -5.96 1.64
C PHE A 551 -19.43 -6.92 0.77
N ASN A 552 -19.06 -8.20 0.75
CA ASN A 552 -19.76 -9.18 -0.05
C ASN A 552 -21.15 -9.54 0.54
N VAL A 553 -22.00 -10.13 -0.28
CA VAL A 553 -23.40 -10.42 0.04
C VAL A 553 -23.49 -11.40 1.22
N VAL A 554 -22.65 -12.45 1.23
CA VAL A 554 -22.62 -13.44 2.30
C VAL A 554 -22.29 -12.83 3.66
N SER A 555 -21.46 -11.78 3.67
CA SER A 555 -21.13 -11.06 4.91
C SER A 555 -22.26 -10.15 5.40
N GLY A 556 -23.26 -9.85 4.57
CA GLY A 556 -24.39 -8.97 4.89
C GLY A 556 -24.29 -7.57 4.27
N GLY A 557 -23.34 -7.34 3.36
CA GLY A 557 -23.15 -6.05 2.70
C GLY A 557 -22.59 -4.96 3.62
N PRO A 558 -22.41 -3.74 3.07
CA PRO A 558 -21.79 -2.62 3.78
C PRO A 558 -22.60 -2.11 4.97
N ASP A 559 -23.92 -2.23 4.90
CA ASP A 559 -24.86 -1.63 5.85
C ASP A 559 -25.28 -2.56 6.99
N ARG A 560 -24.60 -3.71 7.13
CA ARG A 560 -24.84 -4.66 8.23
C ARG A 560 -24.72 -3.98 9.58
N THR A 561 -25.65 -4.28 10.49
CA THR A 561 -25.61 -3.83 11.89
C THR A 561 -25.58 -5.05 12.85
N PRO A 562 -24.59 -5.18 13.75
CA PRO A 562 -23.38 -4.35 13.83
C PRO A 562 -22.48 -4.57 12.60
N ALA A 563 -21.69 -3.54 12.27
CA ALA A 563 -20.72 -3.60 11.17
C ALA A 563 -19.69 -4.71 11.41
N ARG A 564 -19.19 -5.35 10.35
CA ARG A 564 -18.14 -6.39 10.52
C ARG A 564 -16.76 -5.80 10.75
N LEU A 565 -16.44 -4.75 10.00
CA LEU A 565 -15.20 -4.00 10.07
C LEU A 565 -15.55 -2.52 9.97
N ILE A 566 -14.71 -1.68 10.56
CA ILE A 566 -14.77 -0.20 10.50
C ILE A 566 -13.39 0.33 10.08
N ASP A 567 -13.13 1.62 10.30
CA ASP A 567 -11.87 2.30 9.94
C ASP A 567 -11.65 2.21 8.41
N SER A 568 -10.42 2.04 7.94
CA SER A 568 -10.05 1.94 6.53
C SER A 568 -10.68 0.77 5.75
N ASN A 569 -11.55 -0.03 6.41
CA ASN A 569 -12.42 -1.01 5.75
C ASN A 569 -13.84 -0.50 5.46
N LEU A 570 -14.29 0.64 5.99
CA LEU A 570 -15.67 1.10 5.80
C LEU A 570 -15.76 2.62 5.77
N ASP A 571 -15.15 3.26 6.76
CA ASP A 571 -15.26 4.69 7.02
C ASP A 571 -13.88 5.23 7.37
N TRP A 572 -13.30 5.89 6.37
CA TRP A 572 -11.97 6.49 6.41
C TRP A 572 -12.01 7.97 6.04
N GLY A 573 -13.18 8.59 6.28
CA GLY A 573 -13.43 9.99 6.01
C GLY A 573 -13.64 10.32 4.53
N GLN A 574 -14.18 9.43 3.71
CA GLN A 574 -14.31 9.69 2.26
C GLN A 574 -15.58 10.47 1.85
N ASP A 575 -16.57 10.60 2.74
CA ASP A 575 -17.94 10.98 2.38
C ASP A 575 -18.40 12.37 2.87
N LEU A 576 -17.48 13.22 3.35
CA LEU A 576 -17.81 14.57 3.80
C LEU A 576 -18.40 15.45 2.68
N VAL A 577 -17.88 15.35 1.45
CA VAL A 577 -18.44 16.08 0.30
C VAL A 577 -19.85 15.56 -0.04
N ASN A 578 -20.07 14.25 -0.02
CA ASN A 578 -21.38 13.65 -0.26
C ASN A 578 -22.40 14.06 0.82
N LEU A 579 -21.96 14.16 2.08
CA LEU A 579 -22.78 14.67 3.17
C LEU A 579 -23.19 16.12 2.92
N ARG A 580 -22.23 16.97 2.53
CA ARG A 580 -22.50 18.38 2.22
C ARG A 580 -23.51 18.52 1.10
N GLU A 581 -23.35 17.75 0.01
CA GLU A 581 -24.29 17.76 -1.11
C GLU A 581 -25.70 17.35 -0.67
N TRP A 582 -25.81 16.29 0.16
CA TRP A 582 -27.09 15.89 0.74
C TRP A 582 -27.72 16.99 1.59
N CYS A 583 -26.95 17.65 2.46
CA CYS A 583 -27.46 18.76 3.28
C CYS A 583 -27.98 19.91 2.41
N ARG A 584 -27.26 20.28 1.35
CA ARG A 584 -27.67 21.33 0.41
C ARG A 584 -29.01 21.02 -0.26
N GLU A 585 -29.27 19.76 -0.58
CA GLU A 585 -30.48 19.33 -1.27
C GLU A 585 -31.68 19.13 -0.34
N ASN A 586 -31.45 18.72 0.91
CA ASN A 586 -32.51 18.22 1.79
C ASN A 586 -32.76 19.13 3.01
N ILE A 587 -31.74 19.81 3.51
CA ILE A 587 -31.80 20.66 4.71
C ILE A 587 -30.98 21.96 4.54
N PRO A 588 -31.22 22.76 3.48
CA PRO A 588 -30.36 23.89 3.12
C PRO A 588 -30.27 25.00 4.16
N ASP A 589 -31.24 25.10 5.08
CA ASP A 589 -31.36 26.15 6.08
C ASP A 589 -31.31 25.60 7.53
N GLU A 590 -31.03 24.31 7.72
CA GLU A 590 -30.93 23.69 9.05
C GLU A 590 -29.48 23.30 9.36
N PRO A 591 -28.98 23.54 10.58
CA PRO A 591 -27.68 23.08 10.99
C PRO A 591 -27.67 21.56 11.22
N ILE A 592 -26.53 20.91 10.98
CA ILE A 592 -26.35 19.47 11.23
C ILE A 592 -25.34 19.20 12.35
N GLY A 593 -25.68 18.30 13.26
CA GLY A 593 -24.72 17.80 14.25
C GLY A 593 -23.74 16.84 13.59
N LEU A 594 -22.46 17.22 13.46
CA LEU A 594 -21.46 16.45 12.72
C LEU A 594 -20.36 15.89 13.61
N ALA A 595 -20.26 14.57 13.66
CA ALA A 595 -19.12 13.84 14.22
C ALA A 595 -18.50 12.94 13.15
N TYR A 596 -17.32 13.29 12.67
CA TYR A 596 -16.77 12.75 11.42
C TYR A 596 -15.34 12.22 11.57
N PHE A 597 -15.08 11.02 11.03
CA PHE A 597 -13.82 10.29 11.08
C PHE A 597 -12.87 10.66 9.92
N GLY A 598 -12.66 11.96 9.68
CA GLY A 598 -11.73 12.42 8.64
C GLY A 598 -10.76 13.50 9.12
N GLN A 599 -9.94 13.98 8.18
CA GLN A 599 -8.89 14.98 8.41
C GLN A 599 -9.06 16.27 7.59
N ILE A 600 -10.28 16.53 7.13
CA ILE A 600 -10.66 17.79 6.50
C ILE A 600 -11.51 18.57 7.49
N ASN A 601 -11.14 19.82 7.76
CA ASN A 601 -11.97 20.72 8.56
C ASN A 601 -13.27 21.01 7.78
N PRO A 602 -14.47 20.69 8.31
CA PRO A 602 -15.72 20.92 7.59
C PRO A 602 -15.98 22.40 7.27
N SER A 603 -15.43 23.32 8.06
CA SER A 603 -15.50 24.77 7.82
C SER A 603 -14.74 25.22 6.55
N LEU A 604 -14.01 24.31 5.90
CA LEU A 604 -13.45 24.53 4.57
C LEU A 604 -14.53 24.88 3.54
N PHE A 605 -15.73 24.29 3.62
CA PHE A 605 -16.84 24.66 2.73
C PHE A 605 -17.23 26.12 2.92
N THR A 606 -17.44 26.54 4.18
CA THR A 606 -17.78 27.93 4.52
C THR A 606 -16.70 28.92 4.04
N MET A 607 -15.42 28.57 4.16
CA MET A 607 -14.33 29.41 3.64
C MET A 607 -14.37 29.59 2.12
N ARG A 608 -14.88 28.60 1.38
CA ARG A 608 -15.05 28.63 -0.08
C ARG A 608 -16.36 29.32 -0.51
N GLY A 609 -17.12 29.87 0.43
CA GLY A 609 -18.43 30.47 0.18
C GLY A 609 -19.57 29.46 0.06
N ASP A 610 -19.32 28.18 0.34
CA ASP A 610 -20.36 27.15 0.39
C ASP A 610 -21.09 27.21 1.74
N ARG A 611 -22.43 27.17 1.74
CA ARG A 611 -23.20 26.98 2.97
C ARG A 611 -23.02 25.55 3.49
N PHE A 612 -22.63 25.42 4.76
CA PHE A 612 -22.54 24.17 5.49
C PHE A 612 -22.51 24.45 6.99
N ASP A 613 -23.67 24.69 7.58
CA ASP A 613 -23.79 25.02 9.00
C ASP A 613 -23.77 23.72 9.82
N TRP A 614 -22.74 23.55 10.64
CA TRP A 614 -22.53 22.35 11.42
C TRP A 614 -22.15 22.69 12.85
N PHE A 615 -22.46 21.79 13.78
CA PHE A 615 -22.01 21.86 15.16
C PHE A 615 -21.49 20.49 15.61
N LEU A 616 -20.60 20.48 16.60
CA LEU A 616 -20.11 19.23 17.17
C LEU A 616 -21.17 18.66 18.13
N PRO A 617 -21.67 17.42 17.94
CA PRO A 617 -22.70 16.86 18.82
C PRO A 617 -22.24 16.72 20.27
N PRO A 618 -23.18 16.56 21.22
CA PRO A 618 -22.84 16.29 22.61
C PRO A 618 -22.00 15.01 22.73
N VAL A 619 -20.98 15.10 23.56
CA VAL A 619 -20.06 14.01 23.87
C VAL A 619 -20.39 13.41 25.23
N ARG A 620 -20.02 12.16 25.46
CA ARG A 620 -20.11 11.59 26.81
C ARG A 620 -19.24 12.40 27.80
N PRO A 621 -19.72 12.68 29.02
CA PRO A 621 -18.96 13.41 30.03
C PRO A 621 -17.55 12.82 30.24
N GLY A 622 -16.54 13.70 30.30
CA GLY A 622 -15.14 13.31 30.54
C GLY A 622 -14.43 12.60 29.37
N SER A 623 -15.09 12.37 28.23
CA SER A 623 -14.52 11.62 27.11
C SER A 623 -13.76 12.45 26.06
N LEU A 624 -13.70 13.77 26.25
CA LEU A 624 -13.10 14.72 25.30
C LEU A 624 -11.99 15.53 25.96
N ILE A 625 -10.84 15.62 25.28
CA ILE A 625 -9.64 16.30 25.75
C ILE A 625 -9.30 17.42 24.76
N ARG A 626 -9.13 18.64 25.28
CA ARG A 626 -8.73 19.83 24.49
C ARG A 626 -7.28 19.70 24.01
N MET A 627 -7.07 19.90 22.72
CA MET A 627 -5.76 19.96 22.06
C MET A 627 -5.36 21.38 21.65
N ALA A 628 -6.33 22.24 21.31
CA ALA A 628 -6.07 23.60 20.90
C ALA A 628 -5.47 24.45 22.03
N ALA A 629 -4.71 25.48 21.64
CA ALA A 629 -4.06 26.39 22.58
C ALA A 629 -5.07 26.94 23.60
N PRO A 630 -4.70 27.11 24.89
CA PRO A 630 -5.63 27.58 25.93
C PRO A 630 -6.31 28.91 25.61
N ALA A 631 -5.63 29.79 24.90
CA ALA A 631 -6.15 31.10 24.49
C ALA A 631 -7.11 31.06 23.29
N ALA A 632 -7.19 29.94 22.56
CA ALA A 632 -8.05 29.84 21.37
C ALA A 632 -9.53 29.94 21.74
N ARG A 633 -10.28 30.73 20.97
CA ARG A 633 -11.74 30.85 21.07
C ARG A 633 -12.44 29.69 20.39
N LEU A 634 -12.97 28.79 21.21
CA LEU A 634 -13.67 27.58 20.78
C LEU A 634 -15.15 27.67 21.12
N VAL A 635 -15.99 27.09 20.26
CA VAL A 635 -17.42 26.87 20.53
C VAL A 635 -17.59 25.60 21.38
N GLY A 636 -16.84 24.55 21.08
CA GLY A 636 -16.93 23.26 21.76
C GLY A 636 -18.09 22.37 21.30
N PRO A 637 -18.21 21.16 21.88
CA PRO A 637 -19.37 20.29 21.66
C PRO A 637 -20.64 20.94 22.23
N ALA A 638 -21.78 20.66 21.59
CA ALA A 638 -23.08 21.07 22.10
C ALA A 638 -23.30 20.52 23.53
N GLY A 639 -23.86 21.36 24.41
CA GLY A 639 -24.08 21.02 25.81
C GLY A 639 -25.16 19.96 26.03
N GLU A 640 -26.17 19.92 25.17
CA GLU A 640 -27.30 19.00 25.24
C GLU A 640 -27.67 18.47 23.85
N LEU A 641 -28.27 17.27 23.83
CA LEU A 641 -28.80 16.67 22.60
C LEU A 641 -30.19 17.26 22.35
N THR A 642 -30.45 17.71 21.13
CA THR A 642 -31.71 18.36 20.74
C THR A 642 -32.35 17.63 19.55
N PRO A 643 -33.66 17.75 19.30
CA PRO A 643 -34.26 17.23 18.09
C PRO A 643 -33.62 17.87 16.84
N GLY A 644 -33.47 17.09 15.76
CA GLY A 644 -32.89 17.56 14.51
C GLY A 644 -31.96 16.54 13.85
N TRP A 645 -31.19 17.00 12.86
CA TRP A 645 -30.32 16.16 12.05
C TRP A 645 -28.92 15.99 12.64
N TYR A 646 -28.45 14.74 12.65
CA TYR A 646 -27.11 14.36 13.06
C TYR A 646 -26.47 13.42 12.03
N ALA A 647 -25.20 13.69 11.72
CA ALA A 647 -24.34 12.89 10.88
C ALA A 647 -23.16 12.36 11.70
N VAL A 648 -23.09 11.04 11.88
CA VAL A 648 -22.04 10.40 12.68
C VAL A 648 -21.36 9.31 11.87
N SER A 649 -20.06 9.43 11.68
CA SER A 649 -19.20 8.42 11.06
C SER A 649 -19.38 7.05 11.73
N ALA A 650 -19.59 6.00 10.92
CA ALA A 650 -19.80 4.63 11.37
C ALA A 650 -18.67 4.17 12.30
N THR A 651 -17.43 4.55 11.99
CA THR A 651 -16.26 4.23 12.82
C THR A 651 -16.40 4.78 14.25
N LEU A 652 -16.96 5.98 14.41
CA LEU A 652 -17.20 6.60 15.72
C LEU A 652 -18.40 5.97 16.44
N VAL A 653 -19.44 5.61 15.69
CA VAL A 653 -20.62 4.90 16.23
C VAL A 653 -20.22 3.56 16.85
N TYR A 654 -19.20 2.89 16.33
CA TYR A 654 -18.68 1.63 16.89
C TYR A 654 -17.47 1.80 17.83
N GLY A 655 -17.20 3.05 18.23
CA GLY A 655 -16.43 3.36 19.42
C GLY A 655 -14.93 3.56 19.23
N LEU A 656 -14.44 3.72 17.99
CA LEU A 656 -13.06 4.17 17.80
C LEU A 656 -12.91 5.65 18.19
N LYS A 657 -11.84 5.93 18.94
CA LYS A 657 -11.42 7.29 19.26
C LYS A 657 -10.94 8.05 18.02
N TRP A 658 -11.14 9.35 18.02
CA TRP A 658 -10.66 10.24 16.96
C TRP A 658 -10.34 11.67 17.44
N ARG A 659 -9.96 12.53 16.50
CA ARG A 659 -9.75 13.96 16.70
C ARG A 659 -10.86 14.76 16.01
N PHE A 660 -11.34 15.82 16.65
CA PHE A 660 -12.45 16.62 16.13
C PHE A 660 -12.07 18.08 15.95
N TYR A 661 -12.63 18.68 14.90
CA TYR A 661 -12.56 20.10 14.63
C TYR A 661 -13.54 20.87 15.53
N ASP A 662 -13.28 22.16 15.70
CA ASP A 662 -14.21 23.05 16.39
C ASP A 662 -14.99 23.87 15.35
N PRO A 663 -16.31 24.09 15.52
CA PRO A 663 -17.11 24.84 14.56
C PRO A 663 -16.93 26.36 14.65
N THR A 664 -15.97 26.84 15.45
CA THR A 664 -15.61 28.26 15.57
C THR A 664 -15.32 28.93 14.23
N THR A 665 -15.80 30.17 14.08
CA THR A 665 -15.48 31.04 12.94
C THR A 665 -14.15 31.77 13.10
N PHE A 666 -13.48 31.63 14.25
CA PHE A 666 -12.15 32.19 14.50
C PHE A 666 -11.06 31.26 13.94
N TYR A 667 -11.08 31.01 12.63
CA TYR A 667 -10.24 30.00 11.97
C TYR A 667 -8.73 30.19 12.22
N GLN A 668 -8.28 31.44 12.33
CA GLN A 668 -6.88 31.76 12.62
C GLN A 668 -6.41 31.24 13.99
N GLU A 669 -7.33 31.02 14.92
CA GLU A 669 -7.04 30.52 16.26
C GLU A 669 -7.19 29.00 16.39
N ALA A 670 -8.07 28.39 15.57
CA ALA A 670 -8.46 26.99 15.71
C ALA A 670 -8.88 26.33 14.37
N TRP A 671 -7.92 26.23 13.44
CA TRP A 671 -8.13 25.52 12.17
C TRP A 671 -7.87 24.01 12.25
N ALA A 672 -6.78 23.61 12.93
CA ALA A 672 -6.45 22.20 13.14
C ALA A 672 -7.42 21.53 14.13
N PRO A 673 -7.46 20.18 14.21
CA PRO A 673 -8.29 19.50 15.20
C PRO A 673 -8.05 20.04 16.62
N SER A 674 -9.12 20.49 17.25
CA SER A 674 -9.08 21.17 18.55
C SER A 674 -9.34 20.22 19.73
N TRP A 675 -9.84 19.02 19.43
CA TRP A 675 -10.27 18.03 20.40
C TRP A 675 -9.74 16.65 20.03
N ARG A 676 -9.42 15.82 21.02
CA ARG A 676 -9.26 14.37 20.88
C ARG A 676 -10.22 13.65 21.83
N SER A 677 -10.62 12.44 21.49
CA SER A 677 -11.52 11.63 22.31
C SER A 677 -10.88 10.37 22.85
N ASP A 678 -11.51 9.82 23.88
CA ASP A 678 -11.38 8.41 24.25
C ASP A 678 -12.30 7.52 23.38
N ASN A 679 -12.17 6.20 23.53
CA ASN A 679 -13.04 5.27 22.83
C ASN A 679 -14.51 5.44 23.26
N ASP A 680 -15.42 5.12 22.35
CA ASP A 680 -16.88 5.11 22.56
C ASP A 680 -17.54 6.47 22.87
N VAL A 681 -16.88 7.59 22.55
CA VAL A 681 -17.42 8.96 22.74
C VAL A 681 -18.80 9.18 22.12
N TYR A 682 -19.04 8.64 20.92
CA TYR A 682 -20.32 8.72 20.20
C TYR A 682 -21.07 7.39 20.13
N GLY A 683 -20.69 6.40 20.96
CA GLY A 683 -21.31 5.08 20.95
C GLY A 683 -22.78 5.07 21.34
N TYR A 684 -23.29 6.14 21.96
CA TYR A 684 -24.71 6.29 22.31
C TYR A 684 -25.63 6.39 21.08
N PHE A 685 -25.10 6.75 19.90
CA PHE A 685 -25.90 6.76 18.67
C PHE A 685 -26.40 5.37 18.27
N ARG A 686 -25.84 4.28 18.84
CA ARG A 686 -26.37 2.91 18.68
C ARG A 686 -27.76 2.70 19.30
N LEU A 687 -28.25 3.65 20.11
CA LEU A 687 -29.62 3.68 20.63
C LEU A 687 -30.65 4.07 19.55
N PHE A 688 -30.17 4.57 18.40
CA PHE A 688 -31.00 5.07 17.31
C PHE A 688 -30.79 4.20 16.07
N GLN A 689 -31.82 4.13 15.21
CA GLN A 689 -31.68 3.59 13.88
C GLN A 689 -31.36 4.74 12.93
N PRO A 690 -30.34 4.61 12.06
CA PRO A 690 -30.06 5.63 11.06
C PRO A 690 -31.14 5.62 9.98
N ASP A 691 -31.66 6.80 9.63
CA ASP A 691 -32.64 6.97 8.55
C ASP A 691 -32.00 6.74 7.19
N ARG A 692 -30.71 7.08 7.06
CA ARG A 692 -29.93 6.96 5.84
C ARG A 692 -28.45 6.78 6.15
N ARG A 693 -27.70 6.30 5.18
CA ARG A 693 -26.23 6.26 5.21
C ARG A 693 -25.67 6.95 3.97
N ILE A 694 -24.73 7.87 4.15
CA ILE A 694 -23.99 8.50 3.04
C ILE A 694 -22.76 7.65 2.75
N GLY A 695 -22.64 7.15 1.51
CA GLY A 695 -21.54 6.27 1.06
C GLY A 695 -21.31 5.03 1.91
N HIS A 696 -22.31 4.63 2.71
CA HIS A 696 -22.27 3.60 3.76
C HIS A 696 -21.39 3.94 4.98
N SER A 697 -20.67 5.07 4.99
CA SER A 697 -19.67 5.41 6.00
C SER A 697 -20.13 6.43 7.03
N ILE A 698 -21.06 7.31 6.68
CA ILE A 698 -21.66 8.30 7.60
C ILE A 698 -23.12 7.95 7.81
N TYR A 699 -23.52 7.77 9.07
CA TYR A 699 -24.89 7.46 9.46
C TYR A 699 -25.64 8.77 9.73
N LEU A 700 -26.79 8.93 9.07
CA LEU A 700 -27.70 10.07 9.25
C LEU A 700 -28.86 9.68 10.17
N TYR A 701 -29.13 10.55 11.13
CA TYR A 701 -30.20 10.40 12.11
C TYR A 701 -31.03 11.68 12.15
N HIS A 702 -32.34 11.55 12.14
CA HIS A 702 -33.29 12.60 12.46
C HIS A 702 -33.90 12.30 13.83
N LEU A 703 -33.36 12.95 14.86
CA LEU A 703 -33.73 12.68 16.24
C LEU A 703 -34.99 13.44 16.62
N THR A 704 -35.96 12.72 17.20
CA THR A 704 -37.18 13.29 17.80
C THR A 704 -36.96 13.66 19.26
N ALA A 705 -37.95 14.34 19.87
CA ALA A 705 -37.93 14.61 21.31
C ALA A 705 -37.89 13.33 22.17
N GLU A 706 -38.49 12.23 21.69
CA GLU A 706 -38.43 10.93 22.36
C GLU A 706 -37.02 10.34 22.29
N ASP A 707 -36.37 10.40 21.13
CA ASP A 707 -34.99 9.92 20.95
C ASP A 707 -34.02 10.66 21.88
N VAL A 708 -34.17 11.98 21.97
CA VAL A 708 -33.40 12.82 22.90
C VAL A 708 -33.60 12.36 24.35
N ALA A 709 -34.85 12.13 24.76
CA ALA A 709 -35.16 11.64 26.10
C ALA A 709 -34.52 10.26 26.39
N ARG A 710 -34.46 9.36 25.40
CA ARG A 710 -33.80 8.04 25.54
C ARG A 710 -32.30 8.14 25.77
N ALA A 711 -31.62 9.12 25.15
CA ALA A 711 -30.17 9.31 25.33
C ALA A 711 -29.81 10.14 26.58
N ALA A 712 -30.77 10.81 27.21
CA ALA A 712 -30.52 11.68 28.36
C ALA A 712 -29.81 10.98 29.53
N SER A 713 -30.04 9.68 29.75
CA SER A 713 -29.37 8.93 30.82
C SER A 713 -27.88 8.65 30.54
N VAL A 714 -27.45 8.71 29.28
CA VAL A 714 -26.07 8.41 28.85
C VAL A 714 -25.22 9.67 28.74
N LEU A 715 -25.86 10.84 28.58
CA LEU A 715 -25.20 12.13 28.40
C LEU A 715 -25.17 12.99 29.67
N LYS A 716 -25.83 12.56 30.76
CA LYS A 716 -25.73 13.22 32.06
C LYS A 716 -24.39 12.89 32.74
N PRO A 717 -23.72 13.90 33.35
CA PRO A 717 -22.44 13.75 34.04
C PRO A 717 -22.49 12.87 35.28
#